data_AF-A0A359CCA5-F1
#
_entry.id   AF-A0A359CCA5-F1
#
_cell.length_a   1.000
_cell.length_b   1.000
_cell.length_c   1.000
_cell.angle_alpha   90.00
_cell.angle_beta   90.00
_cell.angle_gamma   90.00
#
_symmetry.space_group_name_H-M   'P 1'
#
loop_
_entity.id
_entity.type
_entity.pdbx_description
1 polymer ?
#
loop_
_entity_poly.entity_id
_entity_poly.type
_entity_poly.pdbx_seq_one_letter_code
_entity_poly.pdbx_strand_id
1 'polypeptide(L)'
;MSRRRKQNTKQLTATAKQQQIIVNQIEVRPVNRQILDIGKWRTALQAADMGRRTQLLNMYEDVIDDPVLGDAIDKRIRAVTGADLTFQYQDGEESEEMIDLIDTEDFEYLLQEVTKAKFWYMSVIQPSFDETGMHVYSVPRKHIRPETKMIAKMENDPEGQISYADMDVIEVISREHKHGLILRACPYAIFKRGGFGDWAQMVELFGMPLRIGKYSIYDVEARKALQDAFNNQGAAATLIVPKETDVETTTQSGNGGGTLYKDFIETCDEQLLITILSQTMTTKDGASRSQGQVHKEVEEEVNKSDLRFVQRVLNHKLKPILERRGYNVSGGSFVFPKAIQGLTVDELISLSDVIEIPAYYFQEKFGIPAAEKDDVIAKRSTQATKSEPDDDPDLDEPGSPKSKKLFDRFFAVAPTKERGTQTSFARRLIDGITGRVTLKDNESDSYSIDLGKLLNEALKEVYGGNDEVVNKKLFKITDDALQQGIDKVFSEEPEFGKKKQDFVDEFKTNTSVFAAFKNHQQTKEIAALLHDEEGNLRSFREFKKQALQISKDYNVNWLQTEYNTAIRSARAAVNYKKYLETEHLYPNLEYLISTAKNKRETHLEYVGTILPIQHPWWDTHMPPSDWNCACRVQPTDKDVTPVPGGEFVPPEFQNNPGKTAEFVKISNTPYFSETADEIRDEVIEFAKQYRRRQKDREIKEWTKKHIPQFGIQLQKENFKTGQVLVTKRAIKSITGHFTELHMKELAKDIFQIIDRAQFLSEAALNIESPNYASKKRRGVEKYYYYKLYFKGVNLRLNTEVINGVEQPYAINIIIKK
;
A
#
# COMPACT_ATOMS: atom_id res chain seq x y z
N MET A 1 -16.03 16.94 60.36
CA MET A 1 -15.75 18.38 60.56
C MET A 1 -14.26 18.57 60.84
N SER A 2 -13.50 19.09 59.89
CA SER A 2 -12.27 19.84 60.18
C SER A 2 -11.89 20.68 58.97
N ARG A 3 -11.42 21.88 59.26
CA ARG A 3 -11.25 23.04 58.38
C ARG A 3 -10.13 22.82 57.37
N ARG A 4 -10.37 23.14 56.09
CA ARG A 4 -9.31 23.64 55.18
C ARG A 4 -9.62 25.09 54.81
N ARG A 5 -8.57 25.89 54.99
CA ARG A 5 -8.51 27.34 55.10
C ARG A 5 -8.27 27.93 53.71
N LYS A 6 -8.92 29.07 53.44
CA LYS A 6 -8.66 30.00 52.32
C LYS A 6 -7.16 30.16 52.00
N GLN A 7 -6.82 30.13 50.71
CA GLN A 7 -5.64 30.77 50.12
C GLN A 7 -6.15 31.58 48.92
N ASN A 8 -6.31 32.89 49.08
CA ASN A 8 -5.40 33.95 48.61
C ASN A 8 -5.47 34.20 47.10
N THR A 9 -6.57 34.86 46.67
CA THR A 9 -6.62 35.68 45.46
C THR A 9 -5.62 36.82 45.64
N LYS A 10 -4.44 36.73 45.03
CA LYS A 10 -3.46 37.83 45.01
C LYS A 10 -3.97 38.93 44.07
N GLN A 11 -3.98 40.16 44.57
CA GLN A 11 -4.23 41.38 43.80
C GLN A 11 -3.26 41.44 42.61
N LEU A 12 -3.80 41.38 41.39
CA LEU A 12 -3.12 41.86 40.19
C LEU A 12 -2.77 43.34 40.43
N THR A 13 -1.48 43.64 40.58
CA THR A 13 -1.01 45.02 40.78
C THR A 13 -1.40 45.88 39.58
N ALA A 14 -2.31 46.82 39.83
CA ALA A 14 -2.74 47.85 38.91
C ALA A 14 -1.57 48.76 38.51
N THR A 15 -1.01 48.58 37.31
CA THR A 15 -0.37 49.66 36.51
C THR A 15 -0.05 49.27 35.06
N ALA A 16 -0.85 48.43 34.40
CA ALA A 16 -0.81 48.34 32.93
C ALA A 16 -1.91 49.25 32.37
N LYS A 17 -1.56 50.27 31.58
CA LYS A 17 -2.54 51.06 30.80
C LYS A 17 -3.48 50.07 30.10
N GLN A 18 -4.79 50.14 30.39
CA GLN A 18 -5.80 49.38 29.63
C GLN A 18 -5.72 49.83 28.17
N GLN A 19 -5.04 49.02 27.35
CA GLN A 19 -4.97 49.23 25.91
C GLN A 19 -6.37 48.98 25.34
N GLN A 20 -6.85 49.87 24.47
CA GLN A 20 -8.14 49.65 23.82
C GLN A 20 -8.07 48.40 22.93
N ILE A 21 -9.10 47.56 22.98
CA ILE A 21 -9.21 46.37 22.12
C ILE A 21 -9.31 46.83 20.67
N ILE A 22 -8.46 46.28 19.80
CA ILE A 22 -8.34 46.68 18.39
C ILE A 22 -9.64 46.38 17.63
N VAL A 23 -10.23 45.21 17.88
CA VAL A 23 -11.43 44.73 17.17
C VAL A 23 -12.63 45.67 17.36
N ASN A 24 -12.70 46.39 18.49
CA ASN A 24 -13.79 47.34 18.76
C ASN A 24 -13.66 48.67 17.99
N GLN A 25 -12.56 48.86 17.24
CA GLN A 25 -12.24 50.11 16.54
C GLN A 25 -12.32 49.98 15.00
N ILE A 26 -12.70 48.80 14.49
CA ILE A 26 -12.76 48.49 13.06
C ILE A 26 -14.20 48.25 12.59
N GLU A 27 -14.47 48.52 11.32
CA GLU A 27 -15.77 48.25 10.69
C GLU A 27 -15.72 46.89 10.00
N VAL A 28 -16.36 45.88 10.59
CA VAL A 28 -16.46 44.54 10.01
C VAL A 28 -17.63 44.49 9.03
N ARG A 29 -17.36 44.08 7.78
CA ARG A 29 -18.35 43.92 6.72
C ARG A 29 -18.64 42.45 6.42
N PRO A 30 -19.84 42.13 5.89
CA PRO A 30 -20.14 40.76 5.46
C PRO A 30 -19.22 40.31 4.33
N VAL A 31 -18.96 39.01 4.28
CA VAL A 31 -18.12 38.38 3.26
C VAL A 31 -18.75 38.56 1.87
N ASN A 32 -17.97 39.08 0.92
CA ASN A 32 -18.41 39.21 -0.46
C ASN A 32 -18.26 37.87 -1.19
N ARG A 33 -19.38 37.14 -1.33
CA ARG A 33 -19.45 35.85 -2.02
C ARG A 33 -19.79 36.07 -3.49
N GLN A 34 -18.84 35.80 -4.38
CA GLN A 34 -19.02 35.93 -5.82
C GLN A 34 -18.61 34.62 -6.50
N ILE A 35 -19.15 34.35 -7.69
CA ILE A 35 -18.69 33.24 -8.52
C ILE A 35 -17.18 33.40 -8.75
N LEU A 36 -16.42 32.38 -8.37
CA LEU A 36 -14.97 32.34 -8.49
C LEU A 36 -14.55 31.63 -9.78
N ASP A 37 -13.48 32.11 -10.39
CA ASP A 37 -12.81 31.47 -11.53
C ASP A 37 -11.29 31.65 -11.39
N ILE A 38 -10.53 30.94 -12.23
CA ILE A 38 -9.06 31.00 -12.21
C ILE A 38 -8.52 32.39 -12.58
N GLY A 39 -9.23 33.15 -13.41
CA GLY A 39 -8.86 34.53 -13.76
C GLY A 39 -8.94 35.46 -12.56
N LYS A 40 -10.03 35.38 -11.78
CA LYS A 40 -10.19 36.10 -10.52
C LYS A 40 -9.15 35.68 -9.49
N TRP A 41 -8.84 34.38 -9.39
CA TRP A 41 -7.76 33.89 -8.53
C TRP A 41 -6.41 34.50 -8.89
N ARG A 42 -6.03 34.50 -10.17
CA ARG A 42 -4.78 35.14 -10.63
C ARG A 42 -4.74 36.63 -10.35
N THR A 43 -5.86 37.33 -10.58
CA THR A 43 -5.98 38.77 -10.33
C THR A 43 -5.86 39.10 -8.84
N ALA A 44 -6.52 38.32 -7.98
CA ALA A 44 -6.44 38.47 -6.54
C ALA A 44 -5.03 38.19 -6.00
N LEU A 45 -4.34 37.18 -6.55
CA LEU A 45 -2.94 36.89 -6.22
C LEU A 45 -2.02 38.04 -6.62
N GLN A 46 -2.16 38.58 -7.84
CA GLN A 46 -1.40 39.74 -8.30
C GLN A 46 -1.64 40.97 -7.40
N ALA A 47 -2.89 41.22 -7.00
CA ALA A 47 -3.22 42.29 -6.07
C ALA A 47 -2.57 42.06 -4.69
N ALA A 48 -2.60 40.83 -4.18
CA ALA A 48 -1.98 40.46 -2.91
C ALA A 48 -0.45 40.60 -2.93
N ASP A 49 0.20 40.30 -4.06
CA ASP A 49 1.62 40.56 -4.27
C ASP A 49 1.98 42.05 -4.23
N MET A 50 1.03 42.92 -4.56
CA MET A 50 1.14 44.38 -4.41
C MET A 50 0.68 44.88 -3.02
N GLY A 51 0.45 43.98 -2.05
CA GLY A 51 0.01 44.30 -0.70
C GLY A 51 -1.50 44.42 -0.50
N ARG A 52 -2.31 44.35 -1.58
CA ARG A 52 -3.77 44.41 -1.52
C ARG A 52 -4.38 43.02 -1.40
N ARG A 53 -4.53 42.54 -0.16
CA ARG A 53 -4.92 41.15 0.15
C ARG A 53 -6.42 40.89 0.27
N THR A 54 -7.26 41.92 0.33
CA THR A 54 -8.69 41.79 0.64
C THR A 54 -9.43 40.85 -0.31
N GLN A 55 -9.16 40.94 -1.62
CA GLN A 55 -9.77 40.05 -2.62
C GLN A 55 -9.34 38.59 -2.44
N LEU A 56 -8.06 38.36 -2.11
CA LEU A 56 -7.55 37.02 -1.87
C LEU A 56 -8.14 36.40 -0.60
N LEU A 57 -8.29 37.19 0.46
CA LEU A 57 -8.89 36.71 1.72
C LEU A 57 -10.39 36.45 1.58
N ASN A 58 -11.12 37.28 0.82
CA ASN A 58 -12.52 36.98 0.46
C ASN A 58 -12.63 35.64 -0.29
N MET A 59 -11.68 35.36 -1.19
CA MET A 59 -11.64 34.09 -1.90
C MET A 59 -11.39 32.92 -0.94
N TYR A 60 -10.51 33.07 0.06
CA TYR A 60 -10.24 32.02 1.05
C TYR A 60 -11.48 31.67 1.87
N GLU A 61 -12.25 32.68 2.29
CA GLU A 61 -13.51 32.49 3.01
C GLU A 61 -14.58 31.79 2.17
N ASP A 62 -14.51 31.88 0.84
CA ASP A 62 -15.47 31.23 -0.05
C ASP A 62 -15.05 29.80 -0.46
N VAL A 63 -13.74 29.55 -0.65
CA VAL A 63 -13.25 28.19 -0.99
C VAL A 63 -13.21 27.25 0.22
N ILE A 64 -13.09 27.77 1.44
CA ILE A 64 -13.08 26.93 2.64
C ILE A 64 -14.44 26.30 2.96
N ASP A 65 -15.52 26.85 2.40
CA ASP A 65 -16.85 26.24 2.42
C ASP A 65 -16.88 24.92 1.60
N ASP A 66 -15.81 24.57 0.86
CA ASP A 66 -15.65 23.21 0.34
C ASP A 66 -15.42 22.21 1.48
N PRO A 67 -16.25 21.17 1.62
CA PRO A 67 -16.21 20.29 2.79
C PRO A 67 -14.89 19.51 2.90
N VAL A 68 -14.25 19.14 1.79
CA VAL A 68 -12.99 18.37 1.82
C VAL A 68 -11.82 19.26 2.24
N LEU A 69 -11.79 20.49 1.73
CA LEU A 69 -10.78 21.47 2.12
C LEU A 69 -10.96 21.92 3.58
N GLY A 70 -12.19 22.28 3.97
CA GLY A 70 -12.54 22.71 5.32
C GLY A 70 -12.20 21.64 6.36
N ASP A 71 -12.68 20.41 6.16
CA ASP A 71 -12.42 19.30 7.10
C ASP A 71 -10.92 19.00 7.24
N ALA A 72 -10.15 19.08 6.15
CA ALA A 72 -8.71 18.84 6.18
C ALA A 72 -7.97 19.90 7.02
N ILE A 73 -8.39 21.18 6.94
CA ILE A 73 -7.85 22.27 7.76
C ILE A 73 -8.26 22.07 9.22
N ASP A 74 -9.54 21.81 9.48
CA ASP A 74 -10.07 21.61 10.83
C ASP A 74 -9.44 20.39 11.52
N LYS A 75 -9.07 19.35 10.76
CA LYS A 75 -8.35 18.19 11.28
C LYS A 75 -6.99 18.57 11.86
N ARG A 76 -6.25 19.45 11.18
CA ARG A 76 -4.94 19.95 11.67
C ARG A 76 -5.10 20.90 12.85
N ILE A 77 -6.14 21.73 12.85
CA ILE A 77 -6.45 22.60 14.00
C ILE A 77 -6.80 21.75 15.23
N ARG A 78 -7.67 20.75 15.08
CA ARG A 78 -8.04 19.80 16.15
C ARG A 78 -6.86 19.00 16.68
N ALA A 79 -5.91 18.65 15.81
CA ALA A 79 -4.69 17.97 16.25
C ALA A 79 -3.80 18.84 17.15
N VAL A 80 -3.89 20.17 17.05
CA VAL A 80 -3.21 21.11 17.94
C VAL A 80 -4.00 21.34 19.22
N THR A 81 -5.30 21.64 19.11
CA THR A 81 -6.13 21.96 20.29
C THR A 81 -6.38 20.74 21.17
N GLY A 82 -6.43 19.54 20.60
CA GLY A 82 -6.57 18.29 21.34
C GLY A 82 -5.25 17.67 21.81
N ALA A 83 -4.11 18.36 21.69
CA ALA A 83 -2.83 17.87 22.18
C ALA A 83 -2.56 18.34 23.61
N ASP A 84 -2.02 17.45 24.44
CA ASP A 84 -1.62 17.78 25.82
C ASP A 84 -0.52 18.85 25.80
N LEU A 85 -0.84 20.05 26.30
CA LEU A 85 0.07 21.18 26.42
C LEU A 85 0.34 21.43 27.90
N THR A 86 1.61 21.47 28.29
CA THR A 86 1.99 21.78 29.67
C THR A 86 3.01 22.93 29.72
N PHE A 87 3.11 23.55 30.89
CA PHE A 87 4.12 24.57 31.16
C PHE A 87 5.11 24.04 32.20
N GLN A 88 6.35 23.80 31.78
CA GLN A 88 7.38 23.12 32.58
C GLN A 88 8.54 24.05 32.92
N TYR A 89 8.98 24.05 34.17
CA TYR A 89 10.21 24.70 34.62
C TYR A 89 11.45 23.82 34.38
N GLN A 90 12.66 24.35 34.64
CA GLN A 90 13.93 23.64 34.40
C GLN A 90 14.11 22.37 35.24
N ASP A 91 13.44 22.28 36.38
CA ASP A 91 13.36 21.14 37.29
C ASP A 91 12.28 20.12 36.90
N GLY A 92 11.46 20.44 35.90
CA GLY A 92 10.34 19.60 35.45
C GLY A 92 9.05 19.78 36.25
N GLU A 93 9.00 20.72 37.21
CA GLU A 93 7.76 21.05 37.90
C GLU A 93 6.79 21.78 36.97
N GLU A 94 5.49 21.52 37.15
CA GLU A 94 4.41 22.18 36.40
C GLU A 94 3.77 23.29 37.25
N SER A 95 3.42 24.41 36.60
CA SER A 95 2.82 25.55 37.29
C SER A 95 1.29 25.39 37.36
N GLU A 96 0.72 25.23 38.56
CA GLU A 96 -0.74 25.18 38.78
C GLU A 96 -1.46 26.38 38.12
N GLU A 97 -0.92 27.60 38.28
CA GLU A 97 -1.47 28.82 37.67
C GLU A 97 -1.51 28.77 36.13
N MET A 98 -0.58 28.06 35.49
CA MET A 98 -0.54 27.93 34.05
C MET A 98 -1.45 26.82 33.55
N ILE A 99 -1.67 25.77 34.35
CA ILE A 99 -2.63 24.71 34.04
C ILE A 99 -4.04 25.31 33.94
N ASP A 100 -4.44 26.11 34.94
CA ASP A 100 -5.74 26.80 34.94
C ASP A 100 -5.89 27.74 33.74
N LEU A 101 -4.83 28.42 33.31
CA LEU A 101 -4.86 29.30 32.15
C LEU A 101 -4.98 28.51 30.83
N ILE A 102 -4.28 27.38 30.70
CA ILE A 102 -4.29 26.54 29.51
C ILE A 102 -5.68 25.89 29.30
N ASP A 103 -6.39 25.55 30.38
CA ASP A 103 -7.70 24.89 30.36
C ASP A 103 -8.88 25.86 30.11
N THR A 104 -8.63 27.05 29.56
CA THR A 104 -9.68 28.04 29.24
C THR A 104 -10.07 28.03 27.77
N GLU A 105 -11.34 28.36 27.48
CA GLU A 105 -11.86 28.51 26.10
C GLU A 105 -11.05 29.56 25.30
N ASP A 106 -10.64 30.65 25.96
CA ASP A 106 -9.81 31.70 25.37
C ASP A 106 -8.42 31.19 24.97
N PHE A 107 -7.83 30.29 25.76
CA PHE A 107 -6.54 29.69 25.42
C PHE A 107 -6.69 28.71 24.25
N GLU A 108 -7.77 27.92 24.19
CA GLU A 108 -8.05 27.09 23.02
C GLU A 108 -8.23 27.97 21.76
N TYR A 109 -8.99 29.06 21.86
CA TYR A 109 -9.17 30.01 20.75
C TYR A 109 -7.85 30.64 20.30
N LEU A 110 -6.94 30.94 21.23
CA LEU A 110 -5.58 31.36 20.92
C LEU A 110 -4.83 30.30 20.08
N LEU A 111 -4.85 29.03 20.49
CA LEU A 111 -4.20 27.93 19.75
C LEU A 111 -4.78 27.80 18.33
N GLN A 112 -6.10 27.92 18.18
CA GLN A 112 -6.76 27.91 16.88
C GLN A 112 -6.26 29.06 15.98
N GLU A 113 -6.26 30.30 16.48
CA GLU A 113 -5.87 31.47 15.70
C GLU A 113 -4.37 31.50 15.36
N VAL A 114 -3.51 30.99 16.24
CA VAL A 114 -2.08 30.79 15.94
C VAL A 114 -1.93 29.79 14.80
N THR A 115 -2.64 28.66 14.87
CA THR A 115 -2.57 27.61 13.84
C THR A 115 -3.12 28.09 12.49
N LYS A 116 -4.23 28.85 12.50
CA LYS A 116 -4.81 29.49 11.31
C LYS A 116 -3.83 30.42 10.58
N ALA A 117 -2.84 31.00 11.26
CA ALA A 117 -1.81 31.81 10.60
C ALA A 117 -1.04 31.04 9.52
N LYS A 118 -0.89 29.71 9.64
CA LYS A 118 -0.25 28.89 8.58
C LYS A 118 -1.08 28.84 7.29
N PHE A 119 -2.40 28.82 7.42
CA PHE A 119 -3.35 28.68 6.32
C PHE A 119 -3.66 30.01 5.65
N TRP A 120 -3.89 31.08 6.43
CA TRP A 120 -4.19 32.44 5.95
C TRP A 120 -2.98 33.39 5.95
N TYR A 121 -1.75 32.85 6.01
CA TYR A 121 -0.48 33.58 6.08
C TYR A 121 -0.19 34.34 7.38
N MET A 122 -1.19 34.91 8.05
CA MET A 122 -0.97 35.66 9.28
C MET A 122 -2.14 35.59 10.27
N SER A 123 -1.84 35.94 11.52
CA SER A 123 -2.78 36.30 12.56
C SER A 123 -2.18 37.40 13.45
N VAL A 124 -3.00 38.36 13.87
CA VAL A 124 -2.66 39.31 14.93
C VAL A 124 -3.69 39.11 16.04
N ILE A 125 -3.20 38.67 17.20
CA ILE A 125 -4.04 38.22 18.30
C ILE A 125 -3.72 39.10 19.52
N GLN A 126 -4.73 39.70 20.12
CA GLN A 126 -4.60 40.58 21.27
C GLN A 126 -5.13 39.87 22.52
N PRO A 127 -4.24 39.37 23.41
CA PRO A 127 -4.66 38.96 24.75
C PRO A 127 -4.96 40.19 25.62
N SER A 128 -6.12 40.17 26.26
CA SER A 128 -6.54 41.11 27.30
C SER A 128 -6.60 40.38 28.63
N PHE A 129 -6.37 41.09 29.73
CA PHE A 129 -6.38 40.51 31.08
C PHE A 129 -7.25 41.38 31.97
N ASP A 130 -8.22 40.76 32.64
CA ASP A 130 -9.09 41.40 33.62
C ASP A 130 -9.26 40.53 34.88
N GLU A 131 -10.20 40.88 35.75
CA GLU A 131 -10.46 40.15 37.00
C GLU A 131 -10.99 38.72 36.77
N THR A 132 -11.52 38.43 35.58
CA THR A 132 -12.10 37.12 35.22
C THR A 132 -11.12 36.21 34.51
N GLY A 133 -9.99 36.72 34.01
CA GLY A 133 -8.93 35.93 33.41
C GLY A 133 -8.34 36.58 32.15
N MET A 134 -7.81 35.73 31.27
CA MET A 134 -7.30 36.13 29.97
C MET A 134 -8.41 36.01 28.91
N HIS A 135 -8.63 37.08 28.15
CA HIS A 135 -9.55 37.12 27.00
C HIS A 135 -8.78 37.31 25.71
N VAL A 136 -9.13 36.58 24.65
CA VAL A 136 -8.34 36.56 23.41
C VAL A 136 -9.16 37.11 22.25
N TYR A 137 -8.65 38.17 21.61
CA TYR A 137 -9.29 38.78 20.44
C TYR A 137 -8.41 38.65 19.20
N SER A 138 -8.92 38.02 18.14
CA SER A 138 -8.23 37.95 16.85
C SER A 138 -8.66 39.11 15.95
N VAL A 139 -7.70 39.84 15.39
CA VAL A 139 -8.00 40.91 14.44
C VAL A 139 -8.38 40.28 13.08
N PRO A 140 -9.53 40.65 12.48
CA PRO A 140 -9.91 40.20 11.15
C PRO A 140 -8.79 40.45 10.13
N ARG A 141 -8.35 39.38 9.46
CA ARG A 141 -7.12 39.37 8.64
C ARG A 141 -7.13 40.38 7.50
N LYS A 142 -8.31 40.74 7.00
CA LYS A 142 -8.51 41.77 5.95
C LYS A 142 -8.03 43.16 6.37
N HIS A 143 -8.02 43.43 7.66
CA HIS A 143 -7.64 44.74 8.22
C HIS A 143 -6.14 44.84 8.54
N ILE A 144 -5.39 43.73 8.52
CA ILE A 144 -4.00 43.72 8.97
C ILE A 144 -3.07 44.20 7.85
N ARG A 145 -2.12 45.09 8.18
CA ARG A 145 -1.02 45.55 7.31
C ARG A 145 0.32 45.21 8.00
N PRO A 146 0.83 43.97 7.85
CA PRO A 146 1.98 43.49 8.61
C PRO A 146 3.28 44.21 8.25
N GLU A 147 3.42 44.72 7.03
CA GLU A 147 4.61 45.43 6.57
C GLU A 147 4.86 46.72 7.38
N THR A 148 3.79 47.39 7.78
CA THR A 148 3.83 48.65 8.53
C THR A 148 3.43 48.49 10.00
N LYS A 149 3.03 47.29 10.42
CA LYS A 149 2.46 47.01 11.75
C LYS A 149 1.25 47.88 12.11
N MET A 150 0.38 48.08 11.12
CA MET A 150 -0.84 48.87 11.26
C MET A 150 -2.09 48.03 11.00
N ILE A 151 -3.21 48.40 11.62
CA ILE A 151 -4.54 47.88 11.34
C ILE A 151 -5.38 48.96 10.66
N ALA A 152 -6.04 48.59 9.57
CA ALA A 152 -6.97 49.41 8.83
C ALA A 152 -8.36 49.42 9.48
N LYS A 153 -9.04 50.57 9.53
CA LYS A 153 -10.41 50.68 10.02
C LYS A 153 -11.40 50.03 9.07
N MET A 154 -11.26 50.26 7.76
CA MET A 154 -12.01 49.53 6.74
C MET A 154 -11.11 48.51 6.03
N GLU A 155 -11.68 47.37 5.63
CA GLU A 155 -10.94 46.27 5.00
C GLU A 155 -10.17 46.66 3.71
N ASN A 156 -10.64 47.68 2.99
CA ASN A 156 -10.08 48.13 1.71
C ASN A 156 -9.13 49.34 1.84
N ASP A 157 -8.92 49.87 3.04
CA ASP A 157 -8.04 51.02 3.21
C ASP A 157 -6.59 50.63 2.85
N PRO A 158 -5.89 51.41 2.02
CA PRO A 158 -4.52 51.09 1.63
C PRO A 158 -3.54 51.20 2.81
N GLU A 159 -3.80 52.12 3.74
CA GLU A 159 -2.97 52.38 4.92
C GLU A 159 -3.74 52.02 6.19
N GLY A 160 -3.03 51.53 7.21
CA GLY A 160 -3.63 51.29 8.52
C GLY A 160 -3.56 52.54 9.41
N GLN A 161 -4.56 52.73 10.27
CA GLN A 161 -4.67 53.89 11.16
C GLN A 161 -4.36 53.54 12.62
N ILE A 162 -4.42 52.26 13.00
CA ILE A 162 -4.19 51.79 14.37
C ILE A 162 -2.86 51.03 14.41
N SER A 163 -1.83 51.60 15.04
CA SER A 163 -0.54 50.91 15.22
C SER A 163 -0.64 49.85 16.31
N TYR A 164 -0.14 48.65 16.03
CA TYR A 164 -0.02 47.58 17.03
C TYR A 164 1.43 47.29 17.42
N ALA A 165 2.40 48.09 16.93
CA ALA A 165 3.82 47.83 17.14
C ALA A 165 4.24 47.82 18.62
N ASP A 166 3.61 48.68 19.43
CA ASP A 166 3.89 48.84 20.87
C ASP A 166 2.79 48.24 21.76
N MET A 167 1.86 47.49 21.17
CA MET A 167 0.77 46.82 21.89
C MET A 167 1.15 45.40 22.32
N ASP A 168 0.48 44.89 23.34
CA ASP A 168 0.62 43.49 23.75
C ASP A 168 -0.15 42.59 22.79
N VAL A 169 0.45 42.31 21.62
CA VAL A 169 -0.14 41.45 20.60
C VAL A 169 0.79 40.31 20.20
N ILE A 170 0.18 39.17 19.90
CA ILE A 170 0.83 37.99 19.35
C ILE A 170 0.69 38.09 17.83
N GLU A 171 1.71 38.65 17.21
CA GLU A 171 1.86 38.65 15.75
C GLU A 171 2.47 37.33 15.27
N VAL A 172 1.71 36.63 14.43
CA VAL A 172 2.11 35.36 13.82
C VAL A 172 2.12 35.53 12.31
N ILE A 173 3.28 35.36 11.69
CA ILE A 173 3.45 35.39 10.24
C ILE A 173 4.09 34.06 9.81
N SER A 174 3.38 33.31 8.98
CA SER A 174 3.91 32.07 8.41
C SER A 174 4.90 32.38 7.30
N ARG A 175 6.14 31.91 7.47
CA ARG A 175 7.20 32.07 6.45
C ARG A 175 7.26 30.91 5.46
N GLU A 176 6.53 29.82 5.70
CA GLU A 176 6.57 28.61 4.87
C GLU A 176 5.88 28.84 3.51
N HIS A 177 4.78 29.59 3.51
CA HIS A 177 3.97 29.81 2.32
C HIS A 177 3.58 31.28 2.20
N LYS A 178 4.11 31.95 1.17
CA LYS A 178 3.72 33.33 0.81
C LYS A 178 2.22 33.36 0.51
N HIS A 179 1.47 34.19 1.24
CA HIS A 179 0.00 34.28 1.20
C HIS A 179 -0.77 33.03 1.69
N GLY A 180 -0.08 32.08 2.35
CA GLY A 180 -0.73 31.03 3.14
C GLY A 180 -0.96 29.76 2.34
N LEU A 181 -1.16 28.65 3.06
CA LEU A 181 -1.29 27.34 2.45
C LEU A 181 -2.56 27.20 1.59
N ILE A 182 -3.64 27.92 1.92
CA ILE A 182 -4.91 27.89 1.17
C ILE A 182 -4.70 28.32 -0.29
N LEU A 183 -3.74 29.22 -0.56
CA LEU A 183 -3.45 29.69 -1.93
C LEU A 183 -3.25 28.54 -2.92
N ARG A 184 -2.54 27.49 -2.47
CA ARG A 184 -2.18 26.34 -3.30
C ARG A 184 -3.38 25.41 -3.54
N ALA A 185 -4.35 25.42 -2.62
CA ALA A 185 -5.57 24.63 -2.71
C ALA A 185 -6.66 25.33 -3.57
N CYS A 186 -6.64 26.66 -3.65
CA CYS A 186 -7.66 27.45 -4.35
C CYS A 186 -7.99 26.97 -5.78
N PRO A 187 -7.03 26.69 -6.67
CA PRO A 187 -7.36 26.25 -8.02
C PRO A 187 -8.20 24.98 -8.05
N TYR A 188 -7.87 23.99 -7.20
CA TYR A 188 -8.57 22.71 -7.15
C TYR A 188 -9.98 22.85 -6.58
N ALA A 189 -10.17 23.70 -5.56
CA ALA A 189 -11.50 23.99 -5.02
C ALA A 189 -12.40 24.70 -6.07
N ILE A 190 -11.84 25.66 -6.82
CA ILE A 190 -12.55 26.36 -7.90
C ILE A 190 -12.93 25.38 -9.01
N PHE A 191 -11.97 24.54 -9.47
CA PHE A 191 -12.22 23.53 -10.50
C PHE A 191 -13.26 22.50 -10.07
N LYS A 192 -13.18 22.01 -8.83
CA LYS A 192 -14.13 21.05 -8.27
C LYS A 192 -15.55 21.62 -8.26
N ARG A 193 -15.74 22.85 -7.76
CA ARG A 193 -17.06 23.47 -7.71
C ARG A 193 -17.66 23.69 -9.09
N GLY A 194 -16.85 24.14 -10.05
CA GLY A 194 -17.26 24.23 -11.46
C GLY A 194 -17.63 22.86 -12.05
N GLY A 195 -16.76 21.86 -11.85
CA GLY A 195 -16.98 20.50 -12.32
C GLY A 195 -18.22 19.82 -11.76
N PHE A 196 -18.57 20.08 -10.49
CA PHE A 196 -19.84 19.63 -9.91
C PHE A 196 -21.05 20.28 -10.59
N GLY A 197 -20.97 21.57 -10.90
CA GLY A 197 -22.02 22.30 -11.63
C GLY A 197 -22.23 21.72 -13.03
N ASP A 198 -21.14 21.53 -13.78
CA ASP A 198 -21.18 20.95 -15.13
C ASP A 198 -21.68 19.50 -15.10
N TRP A 199 -21.26 18.72 -14.10
CA TRP A 199 -21.72 17.35 -13.94
C TRP A 199 -23.20 17.27 -13.59
N ALA A 200 -23.69 18.14 -12.71
CA ALA A 200 -25.11 18.26 -12.39
C ALA A 200 -25.92 18.61 -13.64
N GLN A 201 -25.46 19.56 -14.45
CA GLN A 201 -26.11 19.92 -15.72
C GLN A 201 -26.12 18.73 -16.70
N MET A 202 -25.03 17.97 -16.78
CA MET A 202 -24.96 16.76 -17.61
C MET A 202 -25.96 15.71 -17.11
N VAL A 203 -26.06 15.47 -15.80
CA VAL A 203 -27.03 14.54 -15.21
C VAL A 203 -28.47 14.99 -15.47
N GLU A 204 -28.74 16.30 -15.42
CA GLU A 204 -30.06 16.85 -15.75
C GLU A 204 -30.43 16.63 -17.23
N LEU A 205 -29.50 16.95 -18.16
CA LEU A 205 -29.74 16.87 -19.60
C LEU A 205 -29.78 15.43 -20.13
N PHE A 206 -28.95 14.54 -19.60
CA PHE A 206 -28.74 13.19 -20.14
C PHE A 206 -29.13 12.06 -19.19
N GLY A 207 -29.42 12.35 -17.92
CA GLY A 207 -29.81 11.33 -16.93
C GLY A 207 -31.28 10.93 -17.00
N MET A 208 -32.15 11.75 -17.61
CA MET A 208 -33.55 11.42 -17.86
C MET A 208 -33.83 11.17 -19.34
N PRO A 209 -34.56 10.11 -19.71
CA PRO A 209 -34.88 9.84 -21.10
C PRO A 209 -35.86 10.88 -21.66
N LEU A 210 -35.53 11.46 -22.82
CA LEU A 210 -36.46 12.28 -23.59
C LEU A 210 -37.63 11.41 -24.07
N ARG A 211 -38.86 11.78 -23.72
CA ARG A 211 -40.07 11.06 -24.16
C ARG A 211 -40.63 11.73 -25.40
N ILE A 212 -40.72 10.97 -26.50
CA ILE A 212 -41.26 11.47 -27.76
C ILE A 212 -42.64 10.86 -28.00
N GLY A 213 -43.67 11.69 -27.97
CA GLY A 213 -45.03 11.34 -28.34
C GLY A 213 -45.29 11.63 -29.80
N LYS A 214 -45.70 10.62 -30.57
CA LYS A 214 -46.08 10.81 -31.98
C LYS A 214 -47.59 10.81 -32.15
N TYR A 215 -48.14 11.82 -32.83
CA TYR A 215 -49.57 11.93 -33.12
C TYR A 215 -49.82 12.11 -34.63
N SER A 216 -51.04 11.81 -35.10
CA SER A 216 -51.44 12.06 -36.49
C SER A 216 -51.84 13.52 -36.67
N ILE A 217 -51.43 14.20 -37.75
CA ILE A 217 -51.75 15.63 -37.99
C ILE A 217 -53.27 15.89 -37.93
N TYR A 218 -54.07 14.90 -38.32
CA TYR A 218 -55.52 15.01 -38.40
C TYR A 218 -56.26 14.71 -37.08
N ASP A 219 -55.55 14.31 -36.02
CA ASP A 219 -56.15 13.91 -34.73
C ASP A 219 -55.75 14.87 -33.60
N VAL A 220 -56.54 15.94 -33.46
CA VAL A 220 -56.31 17.01 -32.47
C VAL A 220 -56.65 16.56 -31.04
N GLU A 221 -57.60 15.62 -30.88
CA GLU A 221 -57.97 15.08 -29.58
C GLU A 221 -56.86 14.18 -29.02
N ALA A 222 -56.27 13.32 -29.86
CA ALA A 222 -55.13 12.50 -29.46
C ALA A 222 -53.93 13.35 -29.05
N ARG A 223 -53.64 14.46 -29.76
CA ARG A 223 -52.58 15.40 -29.35
C ARG A 223 -52.80 15.95 -27.94
N LYS A 224 -54.04 16.36 -27.63
CA LYS A 224 -54.39 16.96 -26.33
C LYS A 224 -54.33 15.94 -25.20
N ALA A 225 -54.87 14.74 -25.42
CA ALA A 225 -54.78 13.64 -24.46
C ALA A 225 -53.32 13.24 -24.17
N LEU A 226 -52.45 13.25 -25.19
CA LEU A 226 -51.03 12.93 -25.06
C LEU A 226 -50.27 14.03 -24.31
N GLN A 227 -50.63 15.29 -24.54
CA GLN A 227 -50.12 16.44 -23.77
C GLN A 227 -50.52 16.35 -22.29
N ASP A 228 -51.78 16.07 -21.99
CA ASP A 228 -52.27 15.92 -20.61
C ASP A 228 -51.63 14.71 -19.91
N ALA A 229 -51.44 13.59 -20.63
CA ALA A 229 -50.75 12.42 -20.12
C ALA A 229 -49.28 12.71 -19.76
N PHE A 230 -48.58 13.50 -20.59
CA PHE A 230 -47.20 13.89 -20.32
C PHE A 230 -47.07 14.90 -19.19
N ASN A 231 -47.96 15.89 -19.12
CA ASN A 231 -47.97 16.86 -18.02
C ASN A 231 -48.21 16.20 -16.65
N ASN A 232 -49.01 15.13 -16.62
CA ASN A 232 -49.31 14.37 -15.40
C ASN A 232 -48.22 13.34 -15.02
N GLN A 233 -47.21 13.11 -15.87
CA GLN A 233 -46.19 12.07 -15.69
C GLN A 233 -44.85 12.58 -15.11
N GLY A 234 -44.76 13.85 -14.70
CA GLY A 234 -43.61 14.40 -13.95
C GLY A 234 -42.55 15.13 -14.81
N ALA A 235 -41.36 15.34 -14.24
CA ALA A 235 -40.37 16.32 -14.69
C ALA A 235 -39.52 15.94 -15.93
N ALA A 236 -39.79 14.81 -16.59
CA ALA A 236 -38.99 14.38 -17.74
C ALA A 236 -39.30 15.24 -18.98
N ALA A 237 -38.26 15.63 -19.72
CA ALA A 237 -38.43 16.36 -20.97
C ALA A 237 -39.31 15.57 -21.96
N THR A 238 -40.32 16.23 -22.52
CA THR A 238 -41.31 15.64 -23.43
C THR A 238 -41.39 16.42 -24.73
N LEU A 239 -41.45 15.70 -25.84
CA LEU A 239 -41.58 16.25 -27.18
C LEU A 239 -42.76 15.60 -27.88
N ILE A 240 -43.70 16.40 -28.38
CA ILE A 240 -44.88 15.91 -29.12
C ILE A 240 -44.75 16.35 -30.57
N VAL A 241 -44.66 15.40 -31.50
CA VAL A 241 -44.45 15.66 -32.93
C VAL A 241 -45.43 14.88 -33.81
N PRO A 242 -45.77 15.40 -35.00
CA PRO A 242 -46.49 14.63 -36.01
C PRO A 242 -45.70 13.41 -36.48
N LYS A 243 -46.40 12.35 -36.92
CA LYS A 243 -45.77 11.12 -37.42
C LYS A 243 -44.90 11.35 -38.66
N GLU A 244 -45.19 12.40 -39.43
CA GLU A 244 -44.51 12.81 -40.65
C GLU A 244 -43.24 13.63 -40.38
N THR A 245 -42.96 13.97 -39.12
CA THR A 245 -41.75 14.68 -38.70
C THR A 245 -40.74 13.71 -38.09
N ASP A 246 -39.55 13.65 -38.68
CA ASP A 246 -38.43 12.91 -38.11
C ASP A 246 -37.72 13.74 -37.04
N VAL A 247 -37.42 13.10 -35.91
CA VAL A 247 -36.65 13.69 -34.82
C VAL A 247 -35.50 12.73 -34.53
N GLU A 248 -34.29 13.19 -34.82
CA GLU A 248 -33.07 12.46 -34.46
C GLU A 248 -32.57 12.93 -33.10
N THR A 249 -32.49 12.00 -32.13
CA THR A 249 -31.85 12.25 -30.85
C THR A 249 -30.40 11.78 -30.94
N THR A 250 -29.46 12.72 -31.04
CA THR A 250 -28.03 12.38 -30.95
C THR A 250 -27.70 12.15 -29.47
N THR A 251 -27.85 10.91 -29.00
CA THR A 251 -27.27 10.52 -27.72
C THR A 251 -25.78 10.24 -27.95
N GLN A 252 -24.89 10.94 -27.23
CA GLN A 252 -23.48 10.55 -27.20
C GLN A 252 -23.38 9.15 -26.58
N SER A 253 -23.34 8.13 -27.42
CA SER A 253 -23.26 6.71 -27.07
C SER A 253 -21.83 6.27 -26.71
N GLY A 254 -21.03 7.18 -26.16
CA GLY A 254 -19.66 6.91 -25.70
C GLY A 254 -19.64 6.49 -24.24
N ASN A 255 -19.05 5.32 -23.96
CA ASN A 255 -18.88 4.67 -22.64
C ASN A 255 -18.07 5.45 -21.58
N GLY A 256 -18.03 6.80 -21.56
CA GLY A 256 -17.13 7.54 -20.68
C GLY A 256 -17.55 8.94 -20.19
N GLY A 257 -18.73 9.45 -20.57
CA GLY A 257 -19.12 10.83 -20.21
C GLY A 257 -19.25 11.05 -18.70
N GLY A 258 -20.05 10.23 -18.02
CA GLY A 258 -20.32 10.41 -16.59
C GLY A 258 -19.17 10.02 -15.66
N THR A 259 -18.30 9.09 -16.06
CA THR A 259 -17.13 8.69 -15.27
C THR A 259 -16.04 9.77 -15.31
N LEU A 260 -15.85 10.46 -16.44
CA LEU A 260 -14.83 11.49 -16.58
C LEU A 260 -15.00 12.65 -15.57
N TYR A 261 -16.24 13.13 -15.37
CA TYR A 261 -16.51 14.19 -14.38
C TYR A 261 -16.23 13.71 -12.95
N LYS A 262 -16.63 12.47 -12.64
CA LYS A 262 -16.35 11.85 -11.35
C LYS A 262 -14.85 11.76 -11.10
N ASP A 263 -14.10 11.21 -12.04
CA ASP A 263 -12.64 11.04 -11.94
C ASP A 263 -11.94 12.41 -11.78
N PHE A 264 -12.42 13.45 -12.48
CA PHE A 264 -11.91 14.82 -12.35
C PHE A 264 -12.15 15.40 -10.96
N ILE A 265 -13.37 15.26 -10.42
CA ILE A 265 -13.73 15.71 -9.08
C ILE A 265 -12.91 14.95 -8.02
N GLU A 266 -12.80 13.63 -8.15
CA GLU A 266 -12.02 12.79 -7.23
C GLU A 266 -10.55 13.18 -7.24
N THR A 267 -9.98 13.48 -8.41
CA THR A 267 -8.61 13.99 -8.55
C THR A 267 -8.46 15.34 -7.83
N CYS A 268 -9.43 16.25 -7.96
CA CYS A 268 -9.38 17.54 -7.26
C CYS A 268 -9.37 17.35 -5.74
N ASP A 269 -10.23 16.48 -5.21
CA ASP A 269 -10.25 16.16 -3.77
C ASP A 269 -8.93 15.56 -3.27
N GLU A 270 -8.30 14.69 -4.07
CA GLU A 270 -6.97 14.15 -3.73
C GLU A 270 -5.92 15.25 -3.67
N GLN A 271 -5.90 16.17 -4.64
CA GLN A 271 -4.96 17.29 -4.64
C GLN A 271 -5.19 18.24 -3.45
N LEU A 272 -6.45 18.47 -3.05
CA LEU A 272 -6.79 19.23 -1.84
C LEU A 272 -6.21 18.57 -0.58
N LEU A 273 -6.45 17.26 -0.41
CA LEU A 273 -5.97 16.50 0.74
C LEU A 273 -4.43 16.40 0.77
N ILE A 274 -3.78 16.14 -0.35
CA ILE A 274 -2.31 16.14 -0.45
C ILE A 274 -1.75 17.51 -0.08
N THR A 275 -2.39 18.60 -0.53
CA THR A 275 -1.92 19.96 -0.24
C THR A 275 -2.00 20.29 1.25
N ILE A 276 -3.05 19.85 1.95
CA ILE A 276 -3.26 20.19 3.37
C ILE A 276 -2.67 19.17 4.33
N LEU A 277 -2.86 17.87 4.09
CA LEU A 277 -2.49 16.77 4.99
C LEU A 277 -1.26 15.99 4.52
N SER A 278 -0.75 16.24 3.31
CA SER A 278 0.32 15.45 2.66
C SER A 278 -0.04 13.99 2.38
N GLN A 279 -1.32 13.63 2.48
CA GLN A 279 -1.84 12.27 2.30
C GLN A 279 -3.34 12.30 1.96
N THR A 280 -3.88 11.22 1.39
CA THR A 280 -5.30 11.14 0.95
C THR A 280 -6.14 10.08 1.68
N MET A 281 -5.55 8.95 2.05
CA MET A 281 -6.30 7.73 2.42
C MET A 281 -7.03 7.80 3.78
N THR A 282 -6.56 8.57 4.77
CA THR A 282 -7.28 8.60 6.06
C THR A 282 -8.66 9.25 5.98
N THR A 283 -8.90 10.01 4.90
CA THR A 283 -10.08 10.86 4.74
C THR A 283 -11.04 10.33 3.67
N LYS A 284 -10.53 9.63 2.64
CA LYS A 284 -11.34 9.12 1.53
C LYS A 284 -11.72 7.64 1.58
N ASP A 285 -10.85 6.72 2.02
CA ASP A 285 -11.13 5.28 1.84
C ASP A 285 -10.45 4.33 2.85
N GLY A 286 -11.24 3.37 3.35
CA GLY A 286 -10.85 2.34 4.33
C GLY A 286 -10.10 1.14 3.74
N ALA A 287 -9.05 1.35 2.95
CA ALA A 287 -8.20 0.24 2.53
C ALA A 287 -7.15 -0.09 3.60
N SER A 288 -7.19 -1.33 4.11
CA SER A 288 -6.23 -2.00 5.03
C SER A 288 -5.67 -1.16 6.20
N ARG A 289 -5.86 -1.63 7.44
CA ARG A 289 -5.30 -1.02 8.67
C ARG A 289 -3.83 -0.60 8.56
N SER A 290 -3.02 -1.35 7.79
CA SER A 290 -1.61 -1.04 7.53
C SER A 290 -1.36 0.17 6.60
N GLN A 291 -2.19 0.38 5.57
CA GLN A 291 -2.13 1.59 4.72
C GLN A 291 -2.67 2.81 5.47
N GLY A 292 -3.78 2.64 6.20
CA GLY A 292 -4.28 3.68 7.10
C GLY A 292 -3.24 4.12 8.13
N GLN A 293 -2.42 3.19 8.66
CA GLN A 293 -1.37 3.50 9.63
C GLN A 293 -0.19 4.28 9.02
N VAL A 294 0.26 3.96 7.80
CA VAL A 294 1.31 4.75 7.11
C VAL A 294 0.83 6.18 6.81
N HIS A 295 -0.41 6.33 6.35
CA HIS A 295 -0.98 7.65 6.10
C HIS A 295 -1.20 8.42 7.41
N LYS A 296 -1.55 7.72 8.50
CA LYS A 296 -1.61 8.30 9.84
C LYS A 296 -0.23 8.77 10.33
N GLU A 297 0.84 8.02 10.07
CA GLU A 297 2.21 8.43 10.43
C GLU A 297 2.59 9.73 9.70
N VAL A 298 2.33 9.83 8.39
CA VAL A 298 2.58 11.08 7.62
C VAL A 298 1.76 12.24 8.17
N GLU A 299 0.49 12.00 8.50
CA GLU A 299 -0.36 13.00 9.13
C GLU A 299 0.16 13.43 10.52
N GLU A 300 0.60 12.48 11.35
CA GLU A 300 1.22 12.74 12.65
C GLU A 300 2.52 13.54 12.53
N GLU A 301 3.30 13.35 11.46
CA GLU A 301 4.47 14.19 11.16
C GLU A 301 4.09 15.64 10.84
N VAL A 302 3.03 15.85 10.06
CA VAL A 302 2.49 17.19 9.77
C VAL A 302 1.97 17.82 11.06
N ASN A 303 1.19 17.10 11.86
CA ASN A 303 0.67 17.57 13.14
C ASN A 303 1.81 17.94 14.10
N LYS A 304 2.88 17.13 14.16
CA LYS A 304 4.07 17.44 14.97
C LYS A 304 4.79 18.71 14.52
N SER A 305 4.79 19.00 13.21
CA SER A 305 5.29 20.26 12.68
C SER A 305 4.46 21.45 13.16
N ASP A 306 3.14 21.30 13.20
CA ASP A 306 2.20 22.32 13.70
C ASP A 306 2.34 22.55 15.21
N LEU A 307 2.40 21.49 16.01
CA LEU A 307 2.66 21.58 17.46
C LEU A 307 3.96 22.34 17.75
N ARG A 308 5.04 22.03 17.01
CA ARG A 308 6.33 22.75 17.14
C ARG A 308 6.21 24.21 16.75
N PHE A 309 5.42 24.53 15.73
CA PHE A 309 5.18 25.90 15.31
C PHE A 309 4.45 26.68 16.40
N VAL A 310 3.36 26.13 16.95
CA VAL A 310 2.56 26.73 18.02
C VAL A 310 3.40 26.91 19.29
N GLN A 311 4.13 25.87 19.70
CA GLN A 311 5.03 25.93 20.86
C GLN A 311 6.06 27.06 20.76
N ARG A 312 6.63 27.29 19.57
CA ARG A 312 7.56 28.41 19.33
C ARG A 312 6.84 29.75 19.48
N VAL A 313 5.64 29.89 18.94
CA VAL A 313 4.85 31.13 19.06
C VAL A 313 4.54 31.42 20.52
N LEU A 314 4.03 30.43 21.28
CA LEU A 314 3.72 30.60 22.70
C LEU A 314 4.94 31.06 23.50
N ASN A 315 6.08 30.37 23.33
CA ASN A 315 7.30 30.70 24.07
C ASN A 315 7.95 32.03 23.67
N HIS A 316 7.90 32.41 22.38
CA HIS A 316 8.55 33.64 21.92
C HIS A 316 7.65 34.88 21.96
N LYS A 317 6.32 34.71 21.98
CA LYS A 317 5.35 35.81 21.87
C LYS A 317 4.43 35.93 23.08
N LEU A 318 3.79 34.83 23.51
CA LEU A 318 2.87 34.86 24.65
C LEU A 318 3.62 34.97 25.98
N LYS A 319 4.66 34.14 26.18
CA LYS A 319 5.41 34.10 27.44
C LYS A 319 5.93 35.50 27.88
N PRO A 320 6.58 36.33 27.03
CA PRO A 320 7.00 37.67 27.43
C PRO A 320 5.85 38.63 27.76
N ILE A 321 4.64 38.39 27.23
CA ILE A 321 3.43 39.14 27.63
C ILE A 321 3.01 38.73 29.04
N LEU A 322 2.98 37.42 29.32
CA LEU A 322 2.65 36.88 30.65
C LEU A 322 3.65 37.35 31.73
N GLU A 323 4.96 37.37 31.43
CA GLU A 323 6.00 37.89 32.35
C GLU A 323 5.72 39.36 32.74
N ARG A 324 5.39 40.21 31.77
CA ARG A 324 5.07 41.63 32.02
C ARG A 324 3.77 41.82 32.80
N ARG A 325 2.88 40.83 32.78
CA ARG A 325 1.61 40.83 33.54
C ARG A 325 1.74 40.25 34.94
N GLY A 326 2.92 39.75 35.31
CA GLY A 326 3.22 39.27 36.66
C GLY A 326 3.02 37.78 36.87
N TYR A 327 2.73 37.01 35.81
CA TYR A 327 2.70 35.56 35.89
C TYR A 327 4.11 35.01 36.14
N ASN A 328 4.21 34.00 37.01
CA ASN A 328 5.48 33.32 37.23
C ASN A 328 5.78 32.39 36.05
N VAL A 329 6.38 32.89 34.98
CA VAL A 329 6.77 32.06 33.82
C VAL A 329 8.28 32.11 33.58
N SER A 330 9.03 32.81 34.44
CA SER A 330 10.48 32.90 34.36
C SER A 330 11.12 31.52 34.53
N GLY A 331 12.07 31.19 33.66
CA GLY A 331 12.72 29.87 33.68
C GLY A 331 11.88 28.70 33.12
N GLY A 332 10.58 28.86 32.90
CA GLY A 332 9.72 27.81 32.33
C GLY A 332 9.47 27.92 30.82
N SER A 333 8.82 26.93 30.23
CA SER A 333 8.44 26.93 28.82
C SER A 333 7.18 26.12 28.55
N PHE A 334 6.40 26.55 27.56
CA PHE A 334 5.33 25.76 26.99
C PHE A 334 5.93 24.58 26.22
N VAL A 335 5.48 23.37 26.52
CA VAL A 335 5.94 22.14 25.88
C VAL A 335 4.73 21.28 25.57
N PHE A 336 4.67 20.76 24.34
CA PHE A 336 3.82 19.60 24.06
C PHE A 336 4.64 18.36 24.43
N PRO A 337 4.42 17.74 25.61
CA PRO A 337 5.06 16.49 25.94
C PRO A 337 4.91 15.51 24.78
N LYS A 338 6.00 14.79 24.47
CA LYS A 338 5.88 13.68 23.54
C LYS A 338 4.91 12.72 24.20
N ALA A 339 3.77 12.46 23.55
CA ALA A 339 2.87 11.40 23.94
C ALA A 339 3.72 10.16 24.19
N ILE A 340 3.86 9.80 25.47
CA ILE A 340 4.44 8.52 25.87
C ILE A 340 3.46 7.54 25.24
N GLN A 341 3.89 6.76 24.24
CA GLN A 341 3.13 5.59 23.80
C GLN A 341 2.65 4.90 25.07
N GLY A 342 1.33 4.89 25.30
CA GLY A 342 0.77 4.49 26.58
C GLY A 342 1.39 3.15 26.98
N LEU A 343 2.29 3.19 27.97
CA LEU A 343 2.94 1.98 28.46
C LEU A 343 1.83 1.05 28.90
N THR A 344 1.84 -0.16 28.36
CA THR A 344 0.87 -1.18 28.76
C THR A 344 1.06 -1.51 30.25
N VAL A 345 0.03 -2.06 30.90
CA VAL A 345 0.11 -2.49 32.31
C VAL A 345 1.33 -3.40 32.52
N ASP A 346 1.60 -4.29 31.56
CA ASP A 346 2.74 -5.21 31.59
C ASP A 346 4.10 -4.48 31.52
N GLU A 347 4.22 -3.42 30.71
CA GLU A 347 5.44 -2.62 30.62
C GLU A 347 5.67 -1.78 31.89
N LEU A 348 4.61 -1.23 32.50
CA LEU A 348 4.73 -0.51 33.77
C LEU A 348 5.07 -1.42 34.94
N ILE A 349 4.55 -2.65 34.97
CA ILE A 349 4.96 -3.67 35.95
C ILE A 349 6.44 -3.99 35.76
N SER A 350 6.90 -4.23 34.52
CA SER A 350 8.31 -4.48 34.26
C SER A 350 9.22 -3.30 34.61
N LEU A 351 8.71 -2.06 34.52
CA LEU A 351 9.42 -0.87 34.97
C LEU A 351 9.42 -0.72 36.49
N SER A 352 8.36 -1.17 37.19
CA SER A 352 8.30 -1.13 38.66
C SER A 352 9.30 -2.06 39.32
N ASP A 353 9.78 -3.09 38.61
CA ASP A 353 10.86 -3.97 39.07
C ASP A 353 12.23 -3.27 39.06
N VAL A 354 12.38 -2.19 38.29
CA VAL A 354 13.65 -1.46 38.09
C VAL A 354 13.62 -0.07 38.72
N ILE A 355 12.44 0.54 38.87
CA ILE A 355 12.25 1.91 39.39
C ILE A 355 11.09 1.90 40.38
N GLU A 356 11.24 2.54 41.54
CA GLU A 356 10.17 2.67 42.52
C GLU A 356 9.03 3.56 41.97
N ILE A 357 7.91 2.94 41.60
CA ILE A 357 6.70 3.62 41.12
C ILE A 357 5.63 3.53 42.22
N PRO A 358 5.14 4.66 42.76
CA PRO A 358 4.11 4.65 43.79
C PRO A 358 2.81 3.96 43.32
N ALA A 359 2.20 3.14 44.19
CA ALA A 359 0.99 2.39 43.85
C ALA A 359 -0.21 3.27 43.43
N TYR A 360 -0.30 4.50 43.94
CA TYR A 360 -1.34 5.45 43.54
C TYR A 360 -1.22 5.85 42.05
N TYR A 361 0.00 5.85 41.49
CA TYR A 361 0.23 6.18 40.08
C TYR A 361 -0.40 5.15 39.13
N PHE A 362 -0.40 3.87 39.50
CA PHE A 362 -1.10 2.82 38.77
C PHE A 362 -2.63 2.97 38.86
N GLN A 363 -3.13 3.34 40.03
CA GLN A 363 -4.56 3.54 40.29
C GLN A 363 -5.11 4.71 39.48
N GLU A 364 -4.40 5.83 39.45
CA GLU A 364 -4.77 7.04 38.71
C GLU A 364 -4.67 6.86 37.20
N LYS A 365 -3.55 6.30 36.71
CA LYS A 365 -3.31 6.12 35.26
C LYS A 365 -4.27 5.15 34.58
N PHE A 366 -4.76 4.14 35.30
CA PHE A 366 -5.67 3.12 34.77
C PHE A 366 -7.11 3.22 35.33
N GLY A 367 -7.40 4.24 36.15
CA GLY A 367 -8.71 4.42 36.76
C GLY A 367 -9.14 3.27 37.69
N ILE A 368 -8.18 2.62 38.35
CA ILE A 368 -8.45 1.52 39.31
C ILE A 368 -8.71 2.16 40.68
N PRO A 369 -9.93 2.05 41.24
CA PRO A 369 -10.24 2.62 42.53
C PRO A 369 -9.41 1.96 43.65
N ALA A 370 -8.96 2.75 44.62
CA ALA A 370 -8.33 2.21 45.82
C ALA A 370 -9.34 1.38 46.60
N ALA A 371 -8.96 0.15 46.98
CA ALA A 371 -9.82 -0.71 47.79
C ALA A 371 -10.02 -0.12 49.20
N GLU A 372 -11.27 -0.05 49.65
CA GLU A 372 -11.59 0.32 51.03
C GLU A 372 -11.38 -0.87 51.99
N LYS A 373 -11.41 -0.59 53.31
CA LYS A 373 -11.04 -1.57 54.37
C LYS A 373 -11.88 -2.85 54.37
N ASP A 374 -13.05 -2.83 53.71
CA ASP A 374 -14.03 -3.92 53.67
C ASP A 374 -14.32 -4.45 52.24
N ASP A 375 -13.53 -4.03 51.23
CA ASP A 375 -13.71 -4.51 49.85
C ASP A 375 -13.20 -5.95 49.65
N VAL A 376 -13.95 -6.74 48.88
CA VAL A 376 -13.53 -8.10 48.48
C VAL A 376 -12.47 -7.98 47.37
N ILE A 377 -11.20 -8.12 47.76
CA ILE A 377 -10.05 -7.98 46.85
C ILE A 377 -9.88 -9.23 45.97
N ALA A 378 -9.91 -9.06 44.66
CA ALA A 378 -9.55 -10.12 43.71
C ALA A 378 -8.04 -10.38 43.74
N LYS A 379 -7.61 -11.51 44.35
CA LYS A 379 -6.20 -11.95 44.36
C LYS A 379 -6.00 -13.20 43.52
N ARG A 380 -4.92 -13.23 42.74
CA ARG A 380 -4.46 -14.43 42.02
C ARG A 380 -3.73 -15.34 43.03
N SER A 381 -4.16 -16.59 43.12
CA SER A 381 -3.58 -17.60 44.02
C SER A 381 -2.15 -17.95 43.60
N THR A 382 -1.17 -17.71 44.48
CA THR A 382 0.20 -18.23 44.37
C THR A 382 0.50 -19.11 45.58
N GLN A 383 0.73 -20.41 45.34
CA GLN A 383 1.29 -21.31 46.34
C GLN A 383 2.80 -21.08 46.46
N ALA A 384 3.24 -20.94 47.71
CA ALA A 384 4.60 -20.64 48.11
C ALA A 384 5.49 -21.88 48.20
N THR A 385 6.79 -21.72 47.98
CA THR A 385 7.83 -22.52 48.63
C THR A 385 8.95 -21.59 49.10
N LYS A 386 9.39 -21.82 50.34
CA LYS A 386 10.21 -20.94 51.20
C LYS A 386 11.72 -21.01 50.94
N SER A 387 12.34 -19.82 50.92
CA SER A 387 13.66 -19.32 51.45
C SER A 387 14.76 -20.32 51.86
N GLU A 388 16.05 -20.10 51.55
CA GLU A 388 17.05 -19.20 52.21
C GLU A 388 18.46 -19.31 51.51
N PRO A 389 19.54 -18.54 51.84
CA PRO A 389 19.86 -17.16 51.39
C PRO A 389 21.27 -17.00 50.70
N ASP A 390 21.45 -15.82 50.08
CA ASP A 390 22.66 -15.04 49.73
C ASP A 390 24.05 -15.69 49.50
N ASP A 391 24.60 -15.47 48.30
CA ASP A 391 25.85 -14.71 48.10
C ASP A 391 25.96 -14.26 46.62
N ASP A 392 25.87 -12.94 46.39
CA ASP A 392 26.24 -12.26 45.14
C ASP A 392 27.61 -11.60 45.40
N PRO A 393 28.61 -11.74 44.51
CA PRO A 393 28.67 -10.87 43.34
C PRO A 393 29.16 -11.61 42.08
N ASP A 394 28.36 -11.60 41.01
CA ASP A 394 28.80 -11.20 39.66
C ASP A 394 27.68 -11.52 38.64
N LEU A 395 27.16 -10.46 38.04
CA LEU A 395 26.20 -10.48 36.95
C LEU A 395 26.85 -10.99 35.66
N ASP A 396 26.58 -12.25 35.32
CA ASP A 396 26.53 -12.74 33.94
C ASP A 396 25.15 -13.39 33.71
N GLU A 397 24.34 -12.79 32.83
CA GLU A 397 23.01 -13.28 32.43
C GLU A 397 23.09 -14.72 31.85
N PRO A 398 22.27 -15.69 32.32
CA PRO A 398 22.12 -16.97 31.64
C PRO A 398 21.06 -16.89 30.53
N GLY A 399 21.58 -16.85 29.30
CA GLY A 399 21.12 -17.59 28.12
C GLY A 399 19.63 -17.89 27.91
N SER A 400 19.03 -17.19 26.94
CA SER A 400 17.96 -17.73 26.11
C SER A 400 18.40 -19.02 25.39
N PRO A 401 17.48 -19.97 25.10
CA PRO A 401 17.84 -21.20 24.41
C PRO A 401 18.37 -20.87 23.01
N LYS A 402 19.68 -21.09 22.83
CA LYS A 402 20.39 -20.95 21.55
C LYS A 402 19.84 -21.97 20.55
N SER A 403 18.83 -21.59 19.77
CA SER A 403 18.68 -22.19 18.44
C SER A 403 19.89 -21.77 17.61
N LYS A 404 20.54 -22.74 16.97
CA LYS A 404 21.84 -22.57 16.30
C LYS A 404 21.76 -21.48 15.22
N LYS A 405 22.79 -20.62 15.19
CA LYS A 405 23.11 -19.56 14.22
C LYS A 405 23.36 -20.07 12.78
N LEU A 406 22.52 -20.96 12.26
CA LEU A 406 22.76 -21.63 10.97
C LEU A 406 22.35 -20.73 9.78
N PHE A 407 21.18 -20.08 9.85
CA PHE A 407 20.66 -19.25 8.76
C PHE A 407 21.19 -17.79 8.76
N ASP A 408 21.74 -17.29 9.87
CA ASP A 408 22.40 -15.97 9.91
C ASP A 408 23.62 -15.90 8.99
N ARG A 409 24.30 -17.04 8.75
CA ARG A 409 25.39 -17.15 7.78
C ARG A 409 24.92 -17.13 6.33
N PHE A 410 23.68 -17.55 6.07
CA PHE A 410 23.12 -17.66 4.72
C PHE A 410 22.95 -16.30 4.03
N PHE A 411 22.74 -15.21 4.78
CA PHE A 411 22.63 -13.84 4.26
C PHE A 411 23.78 -12.90 4.67
N ALA A 412 24.90 -13.45 5.17
CA ALA A 412 25.94 -12.71 5.91
C ALA A 412 26.56 -11.49 5.18
N VAL A 413 26.45 -11.41 3.85
CA VAL A 413 27.11 -10.36 3.03
C VAL A 413 26.13 -9.67 2.06
N ALA A 414 24.81 -9.73 2.28
CA ALA A 414 23.84 -9.09 1.38
C ALA A 414 23.79 -7.55 1.56
N PRO A 415 24.10 -6.72 0.54
CA PRO A 415 23.94 -5.27 0.64
C PRO A 415 22.45 -4.91 0.73
N THR A 416 22.08 -4.19 1.78
CA THR A 416 20.69 -3.82 2.12
C THR A 416 20.30 -2.40 1.70
N LYS A 417 21.02 -1.76 0.77
CA LYS A 417 20.73 -0.38 0.32
C LYS A 417 20.72 -0.23 -1.20
N GLU A 418 19.54 -0.35 -1.79
CA GLU A 418 19.12 0.48 -2.92
C GLU A 418 18.04 1.47 -2.38
N ARG A 419 18.16 2.74 -2.78
CA ARG A 419 17.57 3.96 -2.17
C ARG A 419 16.26 3.81 -1.35
N GLY A 420 16.38 4.12 -0.06
CA GLY A 420 15.30 4.47 0.87
C GLY A 420 15.92 4.82 2.22
N THR A 421 15.56 5.96 2.81
CA THR A 421 16.16 6.53 4.03
C THR A 421 16.14 5.57 5.22
N GLN A 422 17.29 5.44 5.88
CA GLN A 422 17.44 4.69 7.13
C GLN A 422 16.84 5.47 8.29
N THR A 423 15.68 5.02 8.77
CA THR A 423 15.21 5.38 10.11
C THR A 423 14.52 4.16 10.76
N SER A 424 15.07 3.77 11.92
CA SER A 424 14.54 2.83 12.94
C SER A 424 13.88 1.52 12.47
N PHE A 425 14.69 0.62 11.90
CA PHE A 425 14.27 -0.70 11.41
C PHE A 425 13.80 -1.66 12.52
N ALA A 426 14.36 -1.55 13.75
CA ALA A 426 14.02 -2.44 14.86
C ALA A 426 12.68 -2.14 15.55
N ARG A 427 12.18 -0.89 15.48
CA ARG A 427 10.88 -0.48 16.06
C ARG A 427 9.68 -0.81 15.16
N ARG A 428 9.93 -1.11 13.89
CA ARG A 428 8.93 -1.46 12.85
C ARG A 428 8.48 -2.93 12.89
N LEU A 429 9.09 -3.69 13.78
CA LEU A 429 9.48 -5.06 13.49
C LEU A 429 8.51 -6.10 14.11
N ILE A 430 7.65 -5.66 15.04
CA ILE A 430 6.51 -6.46 15.55
C ILE A 430 5.18 -6.02 14.91
N ASP A 431 5.03 -4.73 14.56
CA ASP A 431 3.81 -4.20 13.91
C ASP A 431 3.68 -4.60 12.43
N GLY A 432 4.79 -4.82 11.73
CA GLY A 432 4.84 -5.15 10.30
C GLY A 432 4.45 -6.59 9.93
N ILE A 433 4.34 -7.51 10.89
CA ILE A 433 4.01 -8.92 10.59
C ILE A 433 2.49 -9.10 10.36
N THR A 434 1.70 -8.08 10.68
CA THR A 434 0.23 -8.05 10.47
C THR A 434 -0.21 -7.17 9.29
N GLY A 435 0.74 -6.56 8.56
CA GLY A 435 0.48 -5.64 7.45
C GLY A 435 0.99 -6.12 6.08
N ARG A 436 0.65 -5.36 5.02
CA ARG A 436 1.09 -5.63 3.64
C ARG A 436 2.60 -5.41 3.48
N VAL A 437 3.34 -6.43 3.05
CA VAL A 437 4.74 -6.27 2.63
C VAL A 437 4.75 -5.67 1.23
N THR A 438 5.42 -4.52 1.06
CA THR A 438 5.65 -3.88 -0.24
C THR A 438 7.07 -4.18 -0.71
N LEU A 439 7.19 -5.07 -1.69
CA LEU A 439 8.46 -5.37 -2.36
C LEU A 439 8.69 -4.28 -3.41
N LYS A 440 9.57 -3.32 -3.14
CA LYS A 440 9.83 -2.16 -4.02
C LYS A 440 10.96 -2.45 -5.00
N ASP A 441 10.70 -2.22 -6.30
CA ASP A 441 11.74 -2.20 -7.34
C ASP A 441 11.78 -0.91 -8.18
N ASN A 442 10.73 -0.07 -8.18
CA ASN A 442 10.69 1.33 -8.68
C ASN A 442 9.31 1.98 -8.36
N GLU A 443 9.23 3.31 -8.29
CA GLU A 443 8.14 4.14 -7.71
C GLU A 443 6.71 4.01 -8.30
N SER A 444 6.44 3.11 -9.25
CA SER A 444 5.14 3.07 -9.95
C SER A 444 4.34 1.76 -9.89
N ASP A 445 4.81 0.67 -9.26
CA ASP A 445 4.03 -0.56 -9.10
C ASP A 445 4.38 -1.29 -7.80
N SER A 446 3.57 -1.08 -6.76
CA SER A 446 3.76 -1.76 -5.47
C SER A 446 2.86 -2.99 -5.37
N TYR A 447 3.46 -4.18 -5.36
CA TYR A 447 2.75 -5.40 -4.99
C TYR A 447 2.53 -5.46 -3.49
N SER A 448 1.37 -5.96 -3.09
CA SER A 448 1.03 -6.09 -1.68
C SER A 448 0.38 -7.44 -1.42
N ILE A 449 1.08 -8.30 -0.67
CA ILE A 449 0.53 -9.57 -0.14
C ILE A 449 -0.12 -9.28 1.21
N ASP A 450 -1.31 -9.82 1.48
CA ASP A 450 -1.94 -9.79 2.81
C ASP A 450 -1.25 -10.83 3.73
N LEU A 451 -0.06 -10.45 4.20
CA LEU A 451 0.80 -11.28 5.04
C LEU A 451 0.09 -11.69 6.32
N GLY A 452 -0.60 -10.75 6.97
CA GLY A 452 -1.24 -10.95 8.26
C GLY A 452 -2.32 -12.01 8.24
N LYS A 453 -3.16 -12.04 7.19
CA LYS A 453 -4.23 -13.04 7.08
C LYS A 453 -3.65 -14.44 6.84
N LEU A 454 -2.81 -14.59 5.81
CA LEU A 454 -2.22 -15.89 5.45
C LEU A 454 -1.38 -16.45 6.59
N LEU A 455 -0.62 -15.60 7.27
CA LEU A 455 0.22 -16.00 8.39
C LEU A 455 -0.61 -16.41 9.60
N ASN A 456 -1.60 -15.61 10.03
CA ASN A 456 -2.44 -15.98 11.17
C ASN A 456 -3.20 -17.28 10.93
N GLU A 457 -3.68 -17.49 9.71
CA GLU A 457 -4.35 -18.73 9.34
C GLU A 457 -3.39 -19.92 9.32
N ALA A 458 -2.16 -19.74 8.81
CA ALA A 458 -1.15 -20.79 8.85
C ALA A 458 -0.75 -21.16 10.29
N LEU A 459 -0.55 -20.15 11.15
CA LEU A 459 -0.22 -20.36 12.56
C LEU A 459 -1.33 -21.12 13.28
N LYS A 460 -2.60 -20.87 12.95
CA LYS A 460 -3.72 -21.65 13.48
C LYS A 460 -3.72 -23.11 13.00
N GLU A 461 -3.34 -23.35 11.75
CA GLU A 461 -3.23 -24.72 11.21
C GLU A 461 -2.10 -25.50 11.88
N VAL A 462 -0.92 -24.88 12.03
CA VAL A 462 0.22 -25.51 12.72
C VAL A 462 -0.13 -25.76 14.19
N TYR A 463 -0.74 -24.80 14.88
CA TYR A 463 -1.19 -24.96 16.27
C TYR A 463 -2.30 -26.01 16.42
N GLY A 464 -3.12 -26.20 15.38
CA GLY A 464 -4.18 -27.21 15.34
C GLY A 464 -3.69 -28.64 15.07
N GLY A 465 -2.37 -28.86 14.96
CA GLY A 465 -1.79 -30.19 14.69
C GLY A 465 -1.91 -30.62 13.23
N ASN A 466 -1.92 -29.69 12.28
CA ASN A 466 -1.90 -30.03 10.86
C ASN A 466 -0.46 -30.36 10.40
N ASP A 467 -0.18 -31.65 10.21
CA ASP A 467 1.14 -32.18 9.82
C ASP A 467 1.43 -32.09 8.31
N GLU A 468 0.89 -31.08 7.61
CA GLU A 468 1.23 -30.89 6.19
C GLU A 468 2.74 -30.56 6.06
N VAL A 469 3.46 -31.36 5.28
CA VAL A 469 4.91 -31.20 5.00
C VAL A 469 5.25 -29.80 4.47
N VAL A 470 4.33 -29.21 3.69
CA VAL A 470 4.42 -27.83 3.19
C VAL A 470 3.11 -27.12 3.50
N ASN A 471 3.12 -26.16 4.44
CA ASN A 471 1.94 -25.36 4.76
C ASN A 471 1.59 -24.45 3.57
N LYS A 472 0.45 -24.72 2.93
CA LYS A 472 -0.01 -24.01 1.72
C LYS A 472 -0.08 -22.49 1.87
N LYS A 473 -0.35 -21.96 3.06
CA LYS A 473 -0.56 -20.52 3.29
C LYS A 473 0.78 -19.80 3.46
N LEU A 474 1.70 -20.37 4.23
CA LEU A 474 3.07 -19.88 4.31
C LEU A 474 3.82 -20.02 2.99
N PHE A 475 3.62 -21.14 2.27
CA PHE A 475 4.17 -21.34 0.93
C PHE A 475 3.75 -20.22 -0.03
N LYS A 476 2.47 -19.84 -0.05
CA LYS A 476 1.95 -18.76 -0.89
C LYS A 476 2.62 -17.42 -0.63
N ILE A 477 2.95 -17.09 0.62
CA ILE A 477 3.63 -15.84 0.95
C ILE A 477 4.94 -15.72 0.18
N THR A 478 5.73 -16.80 0.13
CA THR A 478 7.01 -16.82 -0.56
C THR A 478 6.83 -17.00 -2.07
N ASP A 479 6.04 -17.99 -2.50
CA ASP A 479 5.87 -18.30 -3.92
C ASP A 479 5.24 -17.13 -4.68
N ASP A 480 4.13 -16.56 -4.20
CA ASP A 480 3.43 -15.48 -4.92
C ASP A 480 4.34 -14.24 -5.09
N ALA A 481 5.18 -13.94 -4.09
CA ALA A 481 6.19 -12.88 -4.17
C ALA A 481 7.24 -13.16 -5.26
N LEU A 482 7.87 -14.33 -5.22
CA LEU A 482 8.94 -14.67 -6.16
C LEU A 482 8.40 -14.80 -7.61
N GLN A 483 7.24 -15.43 -7.78
CA GLN A 483 6.58 -15.59 -9.08
C GLN A 483 6.30 -14.23 -9.72
N GLN A 484 5.86 -13.25 -8.94
CA GLN A 484 5.58 -11.92 -9.47
C GLN A 484 6.84 -11.23 -10.00
N GLY A 485 7.95 -11.28 -9.24
CA GLY A 485 9.23 -10.72 -9.69
C GLY A 485 9.68 -11.34 -11.02
N ILE A 486 9.52 -12.65 -11.14
CA ILE A 486 9.85 -13.41 -12.34
C ILE A 486 8.91 -13.09 -13.51
N ASP A 487 7.61 -12.99 -13.25
CA ASP A 487 6.59 -12.61 -14.25
C ASP A 487 6.88 -11.23 -14.83
N LYS A 488 7.34 -10.29 -14.01
CA LYS A 488 7.75 -8.96 -14.47
C LYS A 488 8.90 -9.03 -15.48
N VAL A 489 9.95 -9.79 -15.16
CA VAL A 489 11.11 -9.93 -16.07
C VAL A 489 10.71 -10.57 -17.40
N PHE A 490 9.92 -11.64 -17.37
CA PHE A 490 9.52 -12.31 -18.61
C PHE A 490 8.46 -11.55 -19.40
N SER A 491 7.67 -10.67 -18.76
CA SER A 491 6.70 -9.81 -19.45
C SER A 491 7.34 -8.58 -20.10
N GLU A 492 8.46 -8.08 -19.57
CA GLU A 492 9.33 -7.07 -20.23
C GLU A 492 9.92 -7.61 -21.57
N GLU A 493 9.97 -8.93 -21.74
CA GLU A 493 10.58 -9.62 -22.90
C GLU A 493 9.58 -10.57 -23.60
N PRO A 494 8.50 -10.04 -24.21
CA PRO A 494 7.37 -10.84 -24.67
C PRO A 494 7.72 -11.81 -25.81
N GLU A 495 8.73 -11.49 -26.64
CA GLU A 495 9.20 -12.41 -27.68
C GLU A 495 9.94 -13.61 -27.09
N PHE A 496 10.72 -13.39 -26.03
CA PHE A 496 11.45 -14.45 -25.34
C PHE A 496 10.47 -15.44 -24.71
N GLY A 497 9.49 -14.94 -23.96
CA GLY A 497 8.48 -15.77 -23.31
C GLY A 497 7.68 -16.63 -24.31
N LYS A 498 7.30 -16.06 -25.45
CA LYS A 498 6.58 -16.80 -26.51
C LYS A 498 7.43 -17.89 -27.18
N LYS A 499 8.73 -17.66 -27.35
CA LYS A 499 9.63 -18.60 -28.03
C LYS A 499 10.12 -19.72 -27.10
N LYS A 500 10.32 -19.43 -25.82
CA LYS A 500 10.92 -20.33 -24.82
C LYS A 500 10.01 -20.53 -23.61
N GLN A 501 8.73 -20.82 -23.87
CA GLN A 501 7.70 -20.98 -22.84
C GLN A 501 7.98 -22.17 -21.91
N ASP A 502 8.57 -23.24 -22.44
CA ASP A 502 9.07 -24.40 -21.71
C ASP A 502 10.10 -24.00 -20.64
N PHE A 503 11.09 -23.19 -21.02
CA PHE A 503 12.10 -22.67 -20.11
C PHE A 503 11.51 -21.73 -19.06
N VAL A 504 10.58 -20.86 -19.44
CA VAL A 504 9.88 -19.97 -18.50
C VAL A 504 9.09 -20.78 -17.46
N ASP A 505 8.37 -21.81 -17.91
CA ASP A 505 7.60 -22.67 -17.01
C ASP A 505 8.49 -23.51 -16.10
N GLU A 506 9.64 -23.97 -16.60
CA GLU A 506 10.67 -24.64 -15.79
C GLU A 506 11.24 -23.68 -14.73
N PHE A 507 11.62 -22.46 -15.12
CA PHE A 507 12.15 -21.44 -14.20
C PHE A 507 11.17 -21.11 -13.06
N LYS A 508 9.90 -20.93 -13.42
CA LYS A 508 8.82 -20.72 -12.45
C LYS A 508 8.60 -21.93 -11.55
N THR A 509 8.70 -23.14 -12.10
CA THR A 509 8.55 -24.38 -11.32
C THR A 509 9.68 -24.54 -10.32
N ASN A 510 10.93 -24.34 -10.74
CA ASN A 510 12.10 -24.40 -9.86
C ASN A 510 12.03 -23.33 -8.76
N THR A 511 11.53 -22.14 -9.08
CA THR A 511 11.29 -21.11 -8.06
C THR A 511 10.25 -21.55 -7.02
N SER A 512 9.17 -22.21 -7.44
CA SER A 512 8.22 -22.80 -6.49
C SER A 512 8.83 -23.93 -5.67
N VAL A 513 9.75 -24.72 -6.24
CA VAL A 513 10.47 -25.76 -5.49
C VAL A 513 11.31 -25.12 -4.38
N PHE A 514 12.05 -24.04 -4.69
CA PHE A 514 12.76 -23.26 -3.67
C PHE A 514 11.82 -22.75 -2.56
N ALA A 515 10.68 -22.15 -2.94
CA ALA A 515 9.70 -21.65 -1.99
C ALA A 515 9.11 -22.77 -1.11
N ALA A 516 8.95 -23.98 -1.65
CA ALA A 516 8.47 -25.14 -0.89
C ALA A 516 9.50 -25.64 0.13
N PHE A 517 10.78 -25.73 -0.23
CA PHE A 517 11.85 -26.08 0.72
C PHE A 517 11.99 -25.05 1.84
N LYS A 518 11.99 -23.75 1.48
CA LYS A 518 11.99 -22.67 2.46
C LYS A 518 10.80 -22.76 3.41
N ASN A 519 9.61 -23.01 2.87
CA ASN A 519 8.41 -23.15 3.67
C ASN A 519 8.43 -24.37 4.60
N HIS A 520 8.94 -25.51 4.12
CA HIS A 520 9.09 -26.70 4.94
C HIS A 520 9.95 -26.40 6.19
N GLN A 521 11.11 -25.74 6.02
CA GLN A 521 11.96 -25.36 7.15
C GLN A 521 11.29 -24.37 8.09
N GLN A 522 10.63 -23.34 7.54
CA GLN A 522 9.86 -22.39 8.35
C GLN A 522 8.78 -23.10 9.18
N THR A 523 8.07 -24.05 8.59
CA THR A 523 6.98 -24.78 9.25
C THR A 523 7.53 -25.68 10.35
N LYS A 524 8.66 -26.36 10.10
CA LYS A 524 9.38 -27.17 11.08
C LYS A 524 9.87 -26.34 12.28
N GLU A 525 10.45 -25.17 12.02
CA GLU A 525 10.89 -24.25 13.09
C GLU A 525 9.71 -23.69 13.89
N ILE A 526 8.61 -23.32 13.24
CA ILE A 526 7.40 -22.86 13.92
C ILE A 526 6.78 -24.00 14.75
N ALA A 527 6.69 -25.21 14.21
CA ALA A 527 6.13 -26.36 14.91
C ALA A 527 6.95 -26.73 16.16
N ALA A 528 8.27 -26.54 16.13
CA ALA A 528 9.12 -26.74 17.31
C ALA A 528 8.79 -25.80 18.48
N LEU A 529 8.11 -24.67 18.22
CA LEU A 529 7.65 -23.73 19.25
C LEU A 529 6.34 -24.14 19.92
N LEU A 530 5.69 -25.24 19.51
CA LEU A 530 4.42 -25.68 20.12
C LEU A 530 4.58 -26.05 21.58
N HIS A 531 5.76 -26.56 21.96
CA HIS A 531 6.05 -27.00 23.33
C HIS A 531 7.03 -26.04 24.02
N ASP A 532 6.91 -25.90 25.34
CA ASP A 532 7.90 -25.22 26.17
C ASP A 532 9.10 -26.12 26.52
N GLU A 533 10.06 -25.57 27.27
CA GLU A 533 11.28 -26.28 27.66
C GLU A 533 11.01 -27.47 28.60
N GLU A 534 9.83 -27.50 29.22
CA GLU A 534 9.34 -28.54 30.11
C GLU A 534 8.48 -29.59 29.36
N GLY A 535 8.25 -29.39 28.06
CA GLY A 535 7.47 -30.27 27.19
C GLY A 535 5.97 -30.02 27.18
N ASN A 536 5.48 -29.00 27.90
CA ASN A 536 4.06 -28.65 27.94
C ASN A 536 3.65 -27.86 26.69
N LEU A 537 2.39 -28.04 26.25
CA LEU A 537 1.85 -27.30 25.12
C LEU A 537 1.69 -25.81 25.48
N ARG A 538 2.35 -24.93 24.73
CA ARG A 538 2.26 -23.48 24.91
C ARG A 538 0.86 -22.97 24.58
N SER A 539 0.45 -21.87 25.21
CA SER A 539 -0.79 -21.20 24.82
C SER A 539 -0.70 -20.63 23.40
N PHE A 540 -1.82 -20.53 22.67
CA PHE A 540 -1.82 -19.95 21.32
C PHE A 540 -1.24 -18.52 21.29
N ARG A 541 -1.42 -17.74 22.36
CA ARG A 541 -0.87 -16.38 22.47
C ARG A 541 0.66 -16.40 22.52
N GLU A 542 1.25 -17.27 23.32
CA GLU A 542 2.71 -17.39 23.47
C GLU A 542 3.35 -18.03 22.24
N PHE A 543 2.76 -19.13 21.73
CA PHE A 543 3.14 -19.75 20.47
C PHE A 543 3.14 -18.72 19.34
N LYS A 544 2.04 -17.96 19.18
CA LYS A 544 1.93 -16.93 18.16
C LYS A 544 3.01 -15.86 18.33
N LYS A 545 3.30 -15.41 19.55
CA LYS A 545 4.34 -14.40 19.82
C LYS A 545 5.72 -14.88 19.32
N GLN A 546 6.09 -16.12 19.61
CA GLN A 546 7.38 -16.69 19.18
C GLN A 546 7.40 -17.00 17.67
N ALA A 547 6.32 -17.57 17.14
CA ALA A 547 6.22 -17.90 15.73
C ALA A 547 6.26 -16.66 14.82
N LEU A 548 5.73 -15.52 15.30
CA LEU A 548 5.84 -14.24 14.60
C LEU A 548 7.31 -13.79 14.47
N GLN A 549 8.15 -14.01 15.48
CA GLN A 549 9.57 -13.66 15.40
C GLN A 549 10.29 -14.42 14.28
N ILE A 550 10.13 -15.75 14.23
CA ILE A 550 10.67 -16.61 13.15
C ILE A 550 10.11 -16.18 11.79
N SER A 551 8.79 -15.97 11.74
CA SER A 551 8.10 -15.59 10.50
C SER A 551 8.62 -14.27 9.92
N LYS A 552 9.15 -13.39 10.76
CA LYS A 552 9.67 -12.11 10.30
C LYS A 552 10.94 -12.25 9.48
N ASP A 553 11.87 -13.10 9.92
CA ASP A 553 13.13 -13.26 9.21
C ASP A 553 12.89 -13.96 7.86
N TYR A 554 12.10 -15.03 7.86
CA TYR A 554 11.68 -15.73 6.65
C TYR A 554 10.89 -14.85 5.67
N ASN A 555 9.84 -14.16 6.14
CA ASN A 555 8.84 -13.56 5.25
C ASN A 555 9.07 -12.07 4.97
N VAL A 556 10.05 -11.43 5.62
CA VAL A 556 10.36 -10.00 5.41
C VAL A 556 11.82 -9.82 5.03
N ASN A 557 12.75 -10.17 5.92
CA ASN A 557 14.17 -9.89 5.72
C ASN A 557 14.77 -10.73 4.58
N TRP A 558 14.55 -12.03 4.63
CA TRP A 558 15.10 -12.98 3.65
C TRP A 558 14.32 -12.92 2.35
N LEU A 559 12.99 -12.83 2.41
CA LEU A 559 12.14 -12.76 1.23
C LEU A 559 12.47 -11.59 0.30
N GLN A 560 12.78 -10.40 0.84
CA GLN A 560 13.19 -9.26 0.01
C GLN A 560 14.51 -9.54 -0.73
N THR A 561 15.47 -10.17 -0.06
CA THR A 561 16.77 -10.50 -0.65
C THR A 561 16.65 -11.60 -1.71
N GLU A 562 15.83 -12.60 -1.45
CA GLU A 562 15.49 -13.66 -2.40
C GLU A 562 14.75 -13.12 -3.62
N TYR A 563 13.77 -12.24 -3.42
CA TYR A 563 13.00 -11.59 -4.48
C TYR A 563 13.92 -10.83 -5.45
N ASN A 564 14.76 -9.94 -4.92
CA ASN A 564 15.73 -9.18 -5.71
C ASN A 564 16.68 -10.10 -6.49
N THR A 565 17.14 -11.17 -5.84
CA THR A 565 18.05 -12.15 -6.44
C THR A 565 17.36 -12.93 -7.55
N ALA A 566 16.12 -13.38 -7.34
CA ALA A 566 15.33 -14.09 -8.34
C ALA A 566 15.10 -13.25 -9.61
N ILE A 567 14.81 -11.95 -9.46
CA ILE A 567 14.69 -11.01 -10.58
C ILE A 567 16.00 -10.90 -11.36
N ARG A 568 17.12 -10.76 -10.65
CA ARG A 568 18.44 -10.60 -11.29
C ARG A 568 18.88 -11.88 -12.00
N SER A 569 18.65 -13.05 -11.40
CA SER A 569 18.88 -14.34 -12.05
C SER A 569 17.98 -14.56 -13.25
N ALA A 570 16.71 -14.17 -13.20
CA ALA A 570 15.79 -14.25 -14.34
C ALA A 570 16.29 -13.37 -15.51
N ARG A 571 16.73 -12.13 -15.21
CA ARG A 571 17.33 -11.25 -16.23
C ARG A 571 18.62 -11.84 -16.81
N ALA A 572 19.49 -12.40 -15.97
CA ALA A 572 20.69 -13.09 -16.41
C ALA A 572 20.38 -14.29 -17.30
N ALA A 573 19.36 -15.08 -16.96
CA ALA A 573 18.91 -16.22 -17.76
C ALA A 573 18.42 -15.79 -19.16
N VAL A 574 17.58 -14.75 -19.23
CA VAL A 574 17.11 -14.19 -20.51
C VAL A 574 18.30 -13.71 -21.35
N ASN A 575 19.20 -12.93 -20.76
CA ASN A 575 20.37 -12.39 -21.44
C ASN A 575 21.29 -13.51 -21.96
N TYR A 576 21.60 -14.51 -21.13
CA TYR A 576 22.45 -15.63 -21.54
C TYR A 576 21.88 -16.38 -22.76
N LYS A 577 20.57 -16.65 -22.75
CA LYS A 577 19.89 -17.29 -23.87
C LYS A 577 19.90 -16.42 -25.14
N LYS A 578 19.86 -15.09 -25.02
CA LYS A 578 20.02 -14.15 -26.15
C LYS A 578 21.47 -14.12 -26.66
N TYR A 579 22.45 -14.20 -25.77
CA TYR A 579 23.86 -14.22 -26.14
C TYR A 579 24.22 -15.48 -26.93
N LEU A 580 23.65 -16.64 -26.57
CA LEU A 580 23.78 -17.86 -27.38
C LEU A 580 23.26 -17.72 -28.82
N GLU A 581 22.18 -16.95 -29.03
CA GLU A 581 21.65 -16.70 -30.38
C GLU A 581 22.59 -15.81 -31.23
N THR A 582 23.46 -15.05 -30.58
CA THR A 582 24.42 -14.12 -31.19
C THR A 582 25.87 -14.59 -31.07
N GLU A 583 26.11 -15.84 -30.65
CA GLU A 583 27.44 -16.43 -30.45
C GLU A 583 28.33 -16.35 -31.71
N HIS A 584 27.73 -16.45 -32.90
CA HIS A 584 28.43 -16.32 -34.18
C HIS A 584 28.99 -14.92 -34.46
N LEU A 585 28.46 -13.88 -33.80
CA LEU A 585 28.96 -12.50 -33.88
C LEU A 585 29.89 -12.17 -32.72
N TYR A 586 29.53 -12.63 -31.52
CA TYR A 586 30.23 -12.34 -30.28
C TYR A 586 30.48 -13.66 -29.54
N PRO A 587 31.59 -14.37 -29.81
CA PRO A 587 31.80 -15.72 -29.29
C PRO A 587 32.13 -15.77 -27.79
N ASN A 588 32.51 -14.63 -27.19
CA ASN A 588 33.00 -14.55 -25.81
C ASN A 588 32.05 -13.73 -24.92
N LEU A 589 32.11 -13.95 -23.61
CA LEU A 589 31.48 -13.12 -22.59
C LEU A 589 32.56 -12.41 -21.77
N GLU A 590 32.33 -11.13 -21.47
CA GLU A 590 33.15 -10.32 -20.57
C GLU A 590 32.42 -10.10 -19.24
N TYR A 591 33.07 -10.40 -18.12
CA TYR A 591 32.56 -10.11 -16.78
C TYR A 591 32.77 -8.64 -16.44
N LEU A 592 31.67 -7.92 -16.16
CA LEU A 592 31.70 -6.49 -15.92
C LEU A 592 31.69 -6.12 -14.44
N ILE A 593 32.27 -4.96 -14.15
CA ILE A 593 32.22 -4.37 -12.81
C ILE A 593 30.77 -4.07 -12.39
N SER A 594 30.46 -4.41 -11.14
CA SER A 594 29.16 -4.14 -10.51
C SER A 594 28.82 -2.64 -10.49
N THR A 595 27.55 -2.31 -10.73
CA THR A 595 27.00 -0.96 -10.55
C THR A 595 26.69 -0.63 -9.08
N ALA A 596 26.87 -1.57 -8.16
CA ALA A 596 26.63 -1.35 -6.73
C ALA A 596 27.59 -0.29 -6.15
N LYS A 597 27.06 0.53 -5.23
CA LYS A 597 27.84 1.55 -4.50
C LYS A 597 28.99 0.91 -3.71
N ASN A 598 28.67 -0.14 -2.95
CA ASN A 598 29.64 -0.94 -2.22
C ASN A 598 29.87 -2.23 -3.02
N LYS A 599 31.03 -2.32 -3.67
CA LYS A 599 31.40 -3.48 -4.48
C LYS A 599 32.03 -4.53 -3.57
N ARG A 600 31.71 -5.81 -3.80
CA ARG A 600 32.34 -6.92 -3.09
C ARG A 600 33.75 -7.12 -3.65
N GLU A 601 34.74 -7.16 -2.77
CA GLU A 601 36.14 -7.37 -3.13
C GLU A 601 36.33 -8.72 -3.84
N THR A 602 35.67 -9.77 -3.34
CA THR A 602 35.70 -11.13 -3.91
C THR A 602 35.25 -11.18 -5.38
N HIS A 603 34.37 -10.27 -5.81
CA HIS A 603 33.88 -10.25 -7.20
C HIS A 603 34.78 -9.40 -8.12
N LEU A 604 35.65 -8.53 -7.56
CA LEU A 604 36.53 -7.70 -8.37
C LEU A 604 37.58 -8.53 -9.12
N GLU A 605 37.96 -9.68 -8.56
CA GLU A 605 38.89 -10.62 -9.20
C GLU A 605 38.35 -11.22 -10.51
N TYR A 606 37.03 -11.25 -10.68
CA TYR A 606 36.39 -11.74 -11.89
C TYR A 606 36.29 -10.67 -12.98
N VAL A 607 36.35 -9.39 -12.63
CA VAL A 607 36.14 -8.28 -13.57
C VAL A 607 37.20 -8.29 -14.67
N GLY A 608 36.75 -8.22 -15.92
CA GLY A 608 37.63 -8.29 -17.09
C GLY A 608 37.95 -9.71 -17.54
N THR A 609 37.38 -10.75 -16.90
CA THR A 609 37.46 -12.13 -17.41
C THR A 609 36.68 -12.23 -18.72
N ILE A 610 37.36 -12.66 -19.78
CA ILE A 610 36.80 -12.89 -21.11
C ILE A 610 36.97 -14.36 -21.46
N LEU A 611 35.87 -15.10 -21.56
CA LEU A 611 35.87 -16.54 -21.87
C LEU A 611 34.78 -16.86 -22.89
N PRO A 612 34.94 -17.91 -23.71
CA PRO A 612 33.89 -18.36 -24.64
C PRO A 612 32.52 -18.52 -23.95
N ILE A 613 31.42 -18.17 -24.62
CA ILE A 613 30.05 -18.19 -24.03
C ILE A 613 29.71 -19.56 -23.40
N GLN A 614 30.23 -20.64 -23.98
CA GLN A 614 29.97 -22.01 -23.52
C GLN A 614 31.06 -22.56 -22.59
N HIS A 615 32.03 -21.75 -22.15
CA HIS A 615 33.11 -22.20 -21.27
C HIS A 615 32.58 -22.69 -19.90
N PRO A 616 33.08 -23.81 -19.33
CA PRO A 616 32.57 -24.39 -18.08
C PRO A 616 32.62 -23.46 -16.86
N TRP A 617 33.51 -22.47 -16.87
CA TRP A 617 33.59 -21.47 -15.80
C TRP A 617 32.26 -20.71 -15.61
N TRP A 618 31.52 -20.47 -16.70
CA TRP A 618 30.20 -19.84 -16.65
C TRP A 618 29.12 -20.72 -16.01
N ASP A 619 29.35 -22.02 -15.81
CA ASP A 619 28.39 -22.91 -15.14
C ASP A 619 28.32 -22.65 -13.63
N THR A 620 29.35 -22.00 -13.08
CA THR A 620 29.50 -21.73 -11.65
C THR A 620 29.66 -20.25 -11.32
N HIS A 621 30.10 -19.42 -12.28
CA HIS A 621 30.42 -18.01 -12.04
C HIS A 621 29.49 -17.03 -12.79
N MET A 622 28.41 -17.52 -13.42
CA MET A 622 27.42 -16.63 -14.06
C MET A 622 26.73 -15.76 -13.01
N PRO A 623 26.72 -14.41 -13.15
CA PRO A 623 26.01 -13.56 -12.22
C PRO A 623 24.49 -13.84 -12.20
N PRO A 624 23.82 -13.68 -11.03
CA PRO A 624 24.36 -13.20 -9.76
C PRO A 624 25.22 -14.24 -9.03
N SER A 625 26.39 -13.81 -8.54
CA SER A 625 27.36 -14.66 -7.84
C SER A 625 27.20 -14.67 -6.31
N ASP A 626 26.24 -13.92 -5.76
CA ASP A 626 25.90 -13.84 -4.33
C ASP A 626 24.53 -13.15 -4.18
N TRP A 627 23.92 -13.19 -2.99
CA TRP A 627 22.65 -12.53 -2.66
C TRP A 627 22.71 -11.03 -3.00
N ASN A 628 21.69 -10.47 -3.66
CA ASN A 628 21.71 -9.06 -4.12
C ASN A 628 22.97 -8.66 -4.93
N CYS A 629 23.65 -9.60 -5.60
CA CYS A 629 24.76 -9.28 -6.50
C CYS A 629 24.25 -8.47 -7.71
N ALA A 630 24.92 -7.36 -8.04
CA ALA A 630 24.59 -6.50 -9.20
C ALA A 630 25.61 -6.62 -10.35
N CYS A 631 26.44 -7.67 -10.33
CA CYS A 631 27.38 -7.95 -11.42
C CYS A 631 26.63 -8.42 -12.67
N ARG A 632 27.25 -8.24 -13.84
CA ARG A 632 26.65 -8.58 -15.13
C ARG A 632 27.73 -9.04 -16.11
N VAL A 633 27.31 -9.72 -17.16
CA VAL A 633 28.16 -10.11 -18.28
C VAL A 633 27.63 -9.49 -19.57
N GLN A 634 28.53 -9.21 -20.50
CA GLN A 634 28.19 -8.75 -21.85
C GLN A 634 28.85 -9.61 -22.93
N PRO A 635 28.21 -9.80 -24.09
CA PRO A 635 28.83 -10.46 -25.23
C PRO A 635 29.92 -9.59 -25.83
N THR A 636 31.02 -10.21 -26.28
CA THR A 636 32.17 -9.52 -26.88
C THR A 636 32.88 -10.42 -27.91
N ASP A 637 33.62 -9.77 -28.81
CA ASP A 637 34.54 -10.35 -29.79
C ASP A 637 36.01 -10.23 -29.36
N LYS A 638 36.30 -9.64 -28.20
CA LYS A 638 37.64 -9.54 -27.61
C LYS A 638 38.28 -10.90 -27.37
N ASP A 639 39.60 -10.95 -27.38
CA ASP A 639 40.40 -12.15 -27.11
C ASP A 639 40.17 -12.72 -25.70
N VAL A 640 40.30 -14.05 -25.61
CA VAL A 640 40.11 -14.81 -24.36
C VAL A 640 41.23 -14.49 -23.36
N THR A 641 40.87 -14.29 -22.10
CA THR A 641 41.80 -14.13 -20.98
C THR A 641 42.04 -15.47 -20.26
N PRO A 642 43.13 -15.62 -19.49
CA PRO A 642 43.27 -16.75 -18.57
C PRO A 642 42.11 -16.84 -17.58
N VAL A 643 41.76 -18.07 -17.17
CA VAL A 643 40.74 -18.28 -16.13
C VAL A 643 41.27 -17.73 -14.79
N PRO A 644 40.52 -16.89 -14.08
CA PRO A 644 40.95 -16.34 -12.79
C PRO A 644 41.09 -17.44 -11.74
N GLY A 645 42.10 -17.31 -10.88
CA GLY A 645 42.41 -18.27 -9.80
C GLY A 645 41.79 -17.93 -8.42
N GLY A 646 40.83 -17.01 -8.38
CA GLY A 646 40.24 -16.43 -7.18
C GLY A 646 39.27 -17.33 -6.40
N GLU A 647 38.94 -16.92 -5.17
CA GLU A 647 38.09 -17.65 -4.22
C GLU A 647 36.70 -18.00 -4.79
N PHE A 648 36.09 -19.04 -4.21
CA PHE A 648 34.92 -19.78 -4.68
C PHE A 648 33.60 -19.01 -4.48
N VAL A 649 32.78 -18.93 -5.54
CA VAL A 649 31.36 -18.50 -5.47
C VAL A 649 30.62 -19.35 -4.43
N PRO A 650 29.72 -18.81 -3.58
CA PRO A 650 28.98 -19.62 -2.62
C PRO A 650 28.27 -20.81 -3.30
N PRO A 651 28.18 -22.00 -2.67
CA PRO A 651 27.65 -23.21 -3.30
C PRO A 651 26.26 -23.04 -3.94
N GLU A 652 25.38 -22.26 -3.34
CA GLU A 652 24.04 -21.94 -3.84
C GLU A 652 24.05 -21.04 -5.09
N PHE A 653 25.14 -20.31 -5.36
CA PHE A 653 25.32 -19.46 -6.54
C PHE A 653 26.20 -20.11 -7.62
N GLN A 654 26.65 -21.34 -7.42
CA GLN A 654 27.35 -22.13 -8.43
C GLN A 654 26.39 -22.66 -9.48
N ASN A 655 25.90 -21.73 -10.27
CA ASN A 655 24.80 -21.94 -11.16
C ASN A 655 24.92 -21.03 -12.36
N ASN A 656 24.41 -21.51 -13.50
CA ASN A 656 24.08 -20.67 -14.62
C ASN A 656 22.56 -20.65 -14.80
N PRO A 657 21.86 -19.59 -14.35
CA PRO A 657 20.41 -19.51 -14.45
C PRO A 657 19.87 -19.71 -15.88
N GLY A 658 20.66 -19.34 -16.91
CA GLY A 658 20.31 -19.53 -18.31
C GLY A 658 20.44 -20.97 -18.81
N LYS A 659 21.16 -21.85 -18.10
CA LYS A 659 21.27 -23.28 -18.42
C LYS A 659 20.31 -24.11 -17.57
N THR A 660 20.27 -23.87 -16.26
CA THR A 660 19.56 -24.72 -15.30
C THR A 660 18.10 -24.33 -15.09
N ALA A 661 17.71 -23.12 -15.52
CA ALA A 661 16.43 -22.52 -15.15
C ALA A 661 16.22 -22.46 -13.62
N GLU A 662 17.28 -22.38 -12.83
CA GLU A 662 17.19 -22.16 -11.39
C GLU A 662 17.74 -20.76 -11.07
N PHE A 663 17.09 -20.01 -10.17
CA PHE A 663 17.60 -18.68 -9.82
C PHE A 663 18.78 -18.75 -8.82
N VAL A 664 18.83 -19.82 -8.04
CA VAL A 664 19.94 -20.31 -7.20
C VAL A 664 19.96 -21.83 -7.31
N LYS A 665 21.10 -22.46 -7.12
CA LYS A 665 21.23 -23.92 -7.13
C LYS A 665 20.53 -24.51 -5.91
N ILE A 666 19.30 -25.00 -6.11
CA ILE A 666 18.39 -25.36 -5.01
C ILE A 666 18.99 -26.46 -4.13
N SER A 667 19.64 -27.44 -4.75
CA SER A 667 20.30 -28.57 -4.09
C SER A 667 21.43 -28.17 -3.13
N ASN A 668 21.99 -26.98 -3.30
CA ASN A 668 23.06 -26.46 -2.46
C ASN A 668 22.55 -25.44 -1.42
N THR A 669 21.24 -25.18 -1.37
CA THR A 669 20.68 -24.27 -0.36
C THR A 669 20.57 -24.96 1.00
N PRO A 670 20.72 -24.22 2.12
CA PRO A 670 20.46 -24.74 3.46
C PRO A 670 19.04 -25.28 3.62
N TYR A 671 18.07 -24.70 2.90
CA TYR A 671 16.69 -25.17 2.93
C TYR A 671 16.56 -26.61 2.43
N PHE A 672 17.29 -26.98 1.38
CA PHE A 672 17.32 -28.33 0.83
C PHE A 672 18.17 -29.29 1.69
N SER A 673 19.37 -28.87 2.09
CA SER A 673 20.30 -29.74 2.83
C SER A 673 19.77 -30.13 4.21
N GLU A 674 19.05 -29.23 4.88
CA GLU A 674 18.42 -29.48 6.19
C GLU A 674 17.09 -30.25 6.09
N THR A 675 16.57 -30.50 4.88
CA THR A 675 15.40 -31.37 4.67
C THR A 675 15.86 -32.82 4.57
N ALA A 676 15.22 -33.70 5.33
CA ALA A 676 15.51 -35.13 5.31
C ALA A 676 15.26 -35.72 3.91
N ASP A 677 16.18 -36.59 3.45
CA ASP A 677 16.17 -37.16 2.10
C ASP A 677 14.82 -37.78 1.72
N GLU A 678 14.16 -38.47 2.66
CA GLU A 678 12.88 -39.16 2.48
C GLU A 678 11.72 -38.22 2.13
N ILE A 679 11.81 -36.94 2.53
CA ILE A 679 10.73 -35.94 2.38
C ILE A 679 10.98 -35.03 1.16
N ARG A 680 12.20 -35.01 0.61
CA ARG A 680 12.57 -34.08 -0.48
C ARG A 680 11.70 -34.25 -1.72
N ASP A 681 11.41 -35.49 -2.12
CA ASP A 681 10.56 -35.77 -3.28
C ASP A 681 9.12 -35.31 -3.06
N GLU A 682 8.61 -35.40 -1.82
CA GLU A 682 7.29 -34.91 -1.46
C GLU A 682 7.20 -33.38 -1.57
N VAL A 683 8.21 -32.65 -1.08
CA VAL A 683 8.31 -31.18 -1.18
C VAL A 683 8.37 -30.74 -2.65
N ILE A 684 9.17 -31.42 -3.48
CA ILE A 684 9.29 -31.14 -4.90
C ILE A 684 7.96 -31.39 -5.62
N GLU A 685 7.30 -32.52 -5.35
CA GLU A 685 6.04 -32.87 -5.99
C GLU A 685 4.90 -31.92 -5.55
N PHE A 686 4.90 -31.46 -4.28
CA PHE A 686 3.98 -30.42 -3.83
C PHE A 686 4.08 -29.15 -4.71
N ALA A 687 5.29 -28.64 -4.93
CA ALA A 687 5.51 -27.44 -5.73
C ALA A 687 5.06 -27.64 -7.20
N LYS A 688 5.40 -28.78 -7.79
CA LYS A 688 4.98 -29.15 -9.16
C LYS A 688 3.46 -29.26 -9.28
N GLN A 689 2.79 -29.91 -8.33
CA GLN A 689 1.33 -30.02 -8.31
C GLN A 689 0.66 -28.66 -8.11
N TYR A 690 1.21 -27.80 -7.25
CA TYR A 690 0.70 -26.45 -7.05
C TYR A 690 0.73 -25.66 -8.37
N ARG A 691 1.87 -25.67 -9.07
CA ARG A 691 2.03 -25.02 -10.38
C ARG A 691 1.08 -25.57 -11.44
N ARG A 692 0.90 -26.89 -11.52
CA ARG A 692 -0.09 -27.52 -12.41
C ARG A 692 -1.51 -27.04 -12.11
N ARG A 693 -1.91 -26.99 -10.82
CA ARG A 693 -3.23 -26.50 -10.41
C ARG A 693 -3.44 -25.02 -10.75
N GLN A 694 -2.41 -24.19 -10.61
CA GLN A 694 -2.48 -22.78 -11.01
C GLN A 694 -2.67 -22.64 -12.52
N LYS A 695 -1.93 -23.42 -13.33
CA LYS A 695 -2.11 -23.44 -14.78
C LYS A 695 -3.52 -23.89 -15.20
N ASP A 696 -4.05 -24.92 -14.53
CA ASP A 696 -5.41 -25.39 -14.78
C ASP A 696 -6.48 -24.32 -14.43
N ARG A 697 -6.26 -23.53 -13.37
CA ARG A 697 -7.13 -22.41 -13.00
C ARG A 697 -7.09 -21.31 -14.05
N GLU A 698 -5.89 -20.92 -14.48
CA GLU A 698 -5.67 -19.91 -15.53
C GLU A 698 -6.42 -20.29 -16.82
N ILE A 699 -6.27 -21.54 -17.27
CA ILE A 699 -6.95 -22.04 -18.47
C ILE A 699 -8.47 -22.10 -18.26
N LYS A 700 -8.94 -22.49 -17.07
CA LYS A 700 -10.36 -22.49 -16.74
C LYS A 700 -10.97 -21.09 -16.79
N GLU A 701 -10.28 -20.08 -16.30
CA GLU A 701 -10.71 -18.68 -16.37
C GLU A 701 -10.72 -18.16 -17.81
N TRP A 702 -9.66 -18.44 -18.57
CA TRP A 702 -9.62 -18.16 -20.00
C TRP A 702 -10.80 -18.82 -20.73
N THR A 703 -11.09 -20.08 -20.42
CA THR A 703 -12.21 -20.85 -21.01
C THR A 703 -13.56 -20.22 -20.67
N LYS A 704 -13.76 -19.75 -19.44
CA LYS A 704 -15.00 -19.06 -19.05
C LYS A 704 -15.23 -17.78 -19.84
N LYS A 705 -14.16 -17.03 -20.12
CA LYS A 705 -14.19 -15.75 -20.83
C LYS A 705 -14.39 -15.91 -22.34
N HIS A 706 -13.79 -16.93 -22.96
CA HIS A 706 -13.75 -17.06 -24.42
C HIS A 706 -14.74 -18.09 -24.98
N ILE A 707 -15.21 -19.05 -24.18
CA ILE A 707 -16.13 -20.09 -24.63
C ILE A 707 -17.51 -19.87 -23.97
N PRO A 708 -18.60 -19.68 -24.74
CA PRO A 708 -19.94 -19.52 -24.20
C PRO A 708 -20.48 -20.84 -23.62
N GLN A 709 -21.63 -20.79 -22.94
CA GLN A 709 -22.22 -21.95 -22.26
C GLN A 709 -22.48 -23.14 -23.19
N PHE A 710 -22.93 -22.88 -24.42
CA PHE A 710 -23.24 -23.90 -25.42
C PHE A 710 -22.06 -24.27 -26.34
N GLY A 711 -20.89 -23.66 -26.16
CA GLY A 711 -19.73 -23.85 -27.02
C GLY A 711 -19.79 -23.03 -28.32
N ILE A 712 -18.74 -23.15 -29.13
CA ILE A 712 -18.60 -22.46 -30.41
C ILE A 712 -18.66 -23.50 -31.52
N GLN A 713 -19.63 -23.36 -32.43
CA GLN A 713 -19.76 -24.20 -33.60
C GLN A 713 -19.04 -23.55 -34.79
N LEU A 714 -18.20 -24.32 -35.47
CA LEU A 714 -17.35 -23.88 -36.56
C LEU A 714 -17.65 -24.72 -37.80
N GLN A 715 -17.80 -24.05 -38.94
CA GLN A 715 -17.85 -24.70 -40.26
C GLN A 715 -16.42 -24.79 -40.80
N LYS A 716 -15.95 -26.02 -41.05
CA LYS A 716 -14.55 -26.32 -41.38
C LYS A 716 -14.46 -27.44 -42.41
N GLU A 717 -14.14 -27.07 -43.65
CA GLU A 717 -14.03 -28.02 -44.78
C GLU A 717 -12.91 -29.06 -44.60
N ASN A 718 -11.89 -28.73 -43.81
CA ASN A 718 -10.81 -29.65 -43.48
C ASN A 718 -11.22 -30.77 -42.50
N PHE A 719 -12.43 -30.72 -41.95
CA PHE A 719 -13.01 -31.74 -41.07
C PHE A 719 -14.03 -32.61 -41.81
N LYS A 720 -14.11 -33.89 -41.46
CA LYS A 720 -14.90 -34.88 -42.20
C LYS A 720 -16.40 -34.62 -42.17
N THR A 721 -16.92 -34.10 -41.07
CA THR A 721 -18.34 -33.72 -41.00
C THR A 721 -18.62 -32.31 -41.51
N GLY A 722 -17.58 -31.52 -41.78
CA GLY A 722 -17.69 -30.08 -42.04
C GLY A 722 -18.04 -29.24 -40.79
N GLN A 723 -18.37 -29.87 -39.65
CA GLN A 723 -18.86 -29.18 -38.45
C GLN A 723 -18.08 -29.57 -37.19
N VAL A 724 -17.50 -28.58 -36.52
CA VAL A 724 -16.73 -28.77 -35.28
C VAL A 724 -17.36 -27.96 -34.15
N LEU A 725 -17.57 -28.58 -32.99
CA LEU A 725 -18.09 -27.92 -31.78
C LEU A 725 -17.05 -27.90 -30.66
N VAL A 726 -16.59 -26.70 -30.31
CA VAL A 726 -15.64 -26.48 -29.20
C VAL A 726 -16.42 -26.09 -27.94
N THR A 727 -16.46 -26.98 -26.95
CA THR A 727 -17.17 -26.76 -25.67
C THR A 727 -16.20 -26.49 -24.52
N LYS A 728 -16.70 -25.96 -23.40
CA LYS A 728 -15.90 -25.84 -22.15
C LYS A 728 -15.36 -27.20 -21.68
N ARG A 729 -16.12 -28.27 -21.93
CA ARG A 729 -15.71 -29.66 -21.61
C ARG A 729 -14.56 -30.12 -22.51
N ALA A 730 -14.58 -29.77 -23.80
CA ALA A 730 -13.50 -30.06 -24.73
C ALA A 730 -12.18 -29.45 -24.24
N ILE A 731 -12.16 -28.16 -23.89
CA ILE A 731 -10.97 -27.48 -23.38
C ILE A 731 -10.46 -28.12 -22.09
N LYS A 732 -11.37 -28.44 -21.16
CA LYS A 732 -11.03 -29.15 -19.91
C LYS A 732 -10.40 -30.52 -20.17
N SER A 733 -10.95 -31.28 -21.12
CA SER A 733 -10.42 -32.60 -21.51
C SER A 733 -9.02 -32.48 -22.07
N ILE A 734 -8.81 -31.58 -23.04
CA ILE A 734 -7.50 -31.33 -23.67
C ILE A 734 -6.46 -30.91 -22.63
N THR A 735 -6.81 -30.02 -21.71
CA THR A 735 -5.92 -29.55 -20.63
C THR A 735 -5.49 -30.69 -19.70
N GLY A 736 -6.37 -31.66 -19.46
CA GLY A 736 -6.12 -32.81 -18.60
C GLY A 736 -5.19 -33.87 -19.21
N HIS A 737 -4.95 -33.83 -20.52
CA HIS A 737 -4.06 -34.78 -21.21
C HIS A 737 -2.57 -34.43 -21.07
N PHE A 738 -2.23 -33.22 -20.66
CA PHE A 738 -0.86 -32.77 -20.52
C PHE A 738 -0.45 -32.63 -19.05
N THR A 739 0.72 -33.18 -18.73
CA THR A 739 1.41 -32.98 -17.46
C THR A 739 2.35 -31.78 -17.50
N GLU A 740 2.95 -31.49 -18.66
CA GLU A 740 3.80 -30.30 -18.85
C GLU A 740 2.98 -29.01 -18.92
N LEU A 741 3.45 -27.96 -18.24
CA LEU A 741 2.72 -26.69 -18.13
C LEU A 741 2.59 -25.97 -19.47
N HIS A 742 3.66 -25.93 -20.27
CA HIS A 742 3.67 -25.26 -21.57
C HIS A 742 2.74 -25.97 -22.56
N MET A 743 2.64 -27.30 -22.48
CA MET A 743 1.75 -28.10 -23.34
C MET A 743 0.28 -27.89 -23.00
N LYS A 744 -0.07 -27.62 -21.73
CA LYS A 744 -1.43 -27.23 -21.34
C LYS A 744 -1.89 -25.95 -22.06
N GLU A 745 -0.99 -25.06 -22.49
CA GLU A 745 -1.35 -23.85 -23.23
C GLU A 745 -1.95 -24.12 -24.61
N LEU A 746 -1.68 -25.28 -25.21
CA LEU A 746 -2.30 -25.66 -26.50
C LEU A 746 -3.84 -25.67 -26.43
N ALA A 747 -4.40 -25.82 -25.23
CA ALA A 747 -5.83 -25.71 -25.01
C ALA A 747 -6.38 -24.30 -25.36
N LYS A 748 -5.58 -23.24 -25.18
CA LYS A 748 -5.92 -21.86 -25.58
C LYS A 748 -5.79 -21.64 -27.09
N ASP A 749 -4.89 -22.39 -27.74
CA ASP A 749 -4.63 -22.31 -29.18
C ASP A 749 -5.57 -23.18 -30.03
N ILE A 750 -6.60 -23.78 -29.43
CA ILE A 750 -7.47 -24.77 -30.06
C ILE A 750 -8.03 -24.34 -31.41
N PHE A 751 -8.36 -23.06 -31.59
CA PHE A 751 -8.90 -22.54 -32.84
C PHE A 751 -7.85 -22.55 -33.96
N GLN A 752 -6.62 -22.13 -33.66
CA GLN A 752 -5.50 -22.19 -34.61
C GLN A 752 -5.12 -23.62 -34.96
N ILE A 753 -5.25 -24.53 -33.99
CA ILE A 753 -5.01 -25.96 -34.19
C ILE A 753 -6.06 -26.56 -35.13
N ILE A 754 -7.34 -26.23 -34.94
CA ILE A 754 -8.43 -26.62 -35.83
C ILE A 754 -8.18 -26.11 -37.26
N ASP A 755 -7.75 -24.85 -37.43
CA ASP A 755 -7.49 -24.27 -38.74
C ASP A 755 -6.38 -24.98 -39.54
N ARG A 756 -5.42 -25.60 -38.84
CA ARG A 756 -4.26 -26.27 -39.45
C ARG A 756 -4.38 -27.79 -39.50
N ALA A 757 -5.45 -28.35 -38.93
CA ALA A 757 -5.66 -29.78 -38.84
C ALA A 757 -5.87 -30.42 -40.22
N GLN A 758 -5.15 -31.50 -40.51
CA GLN A 758 -5.31 -32.30 -41.72
C GLN A 758 -5.76 -33.71 -41.36
N PHE A 759 -6.80 -34.22 -42.03
CA PHE A 759 -7.34 -35.54 -41.74
C PHE A 759 -6.25 -36.63 -41.86
N LEU A 760 -6.21 -37.53 -40.87
CA LEU A 760 -5.26 -38.63 -40.80
C LEU A 760 -5.96 -39.97 -40.94
N SER A 761 -6.92 -40.27 -40.06
CA SER A 761 -7.61 -41.57 -40.03
C SER A 761 -8.91 -41.51 -39.22
N GLU A 762 -9.69 -42.57 -39.30
CA GLU A 762 -10.90 -42.79 -38.51
C GLU A 762 -10.81 -44.09 -37.68
N ALA A 763 -11.55 -44.16 -36.58
CA ALA A 763 -11.72 -45.39 -35.80
C ALA A 763 -13.15 -45.54 -35.30
N ALA A 764 -13.66 -46.77 -35.35
CA ALA A 764 -14.96 -47.11 -34.78
C ALA A 764 -14.95 -47.07 -33.24
N LEU A 765 -16.13 -46.93 -32.65
CA LEU A 765 -16.29 -47.02 -31.20
C LEU A 765 -15.98 -48.45 -30.71
N ASN A 766 -14.92 -48.61 -29.92
CA ASN A 766 -14.53 -49.90 -29.36
C ASN A 766 -15.50 -50.35 -28.24
N ILE A 767 -16.16 -51.49 -28.45
CA ILE A 767 -17.16 -52.09 -27.55
C ILE A 767 -16.51 -52.64 -26.27
N GLU A 768 -15.25 -53.08 -26.34
CA GLU A 768 -14.51 -53.68 -25.21
C GLU A 768 -13.85 -52.63 -24.30
N SER A 769 -13.93 -51.35 -24.67
CA SER A 769 -13.36 -50.26 -23.85
C SER A 769 -14.07 -50.20 -22.49
N PRO A 770 -13.35 -50.11 -21.34
CA PRO A 770 -13.93 -49.99 -20.00
C PRO A 770 -14.96 -48.84 -19.87
N ASN A 771 -14.79 -47.79 -20.66
CA ASN A 771 -15.65 -46.61 -20.69
C ASN A 771 -16.75 -46.64 -21.79
N TYR A 772 -17.01 -47.79 -22.43
CA TYR A 772 -17.95 -47.91 -23.56
C TYR A 772 -19.37 -47.47 -23.20
N ALA A 773 -19.91 -47.94 -22.07
CA ALA A 773 -21.26 -47.58 -21.62
C ALA A 773 -21.43 -46.06 -21.44
N SER A 774 -20.40 -45.38 -20.92
CA SER A 774 -20.39 -43.91 -20.75
C SER A 774 -20.35 -43.18 -22.10
N LYS A 775 -19.51 -43.66 -23.03
CA LYS A 775 -19.39 -43.10 -24.39
C LYS A 775 -20.68 -43.27 -25.19
N LYS A 776 -21.30 -44.44 -25.12
CA LYS A 776 -22.58 -44.74 -25.78
C LYS A 776 -23.72 -43.89 -25.23
N ARG A 777 -23.80 -43.70 -23.90
CA ARG A 777 -24.79 -42.80 -23.27
C ARG A 777 -24.65 -41.34 -23.72
N ARG A 778 -23.42 -40.90 -24.06
CA ARG A 778 -23.13 -39.56 -24.57
C ARG A 778 -23.41 -39.40 -26.07
N GLY A 779 -23.76 -40.47 -26.78
CA GLY A 779 -24.01 -40.45 -28.23
C GLY A 779 -22.75 -40.43 -29.09
N VAL A 780 -21.60 -40.92 -28.59
CA VAL A 780 -20.38 -41.01 -29.39
C VAL A 780 -20.52 -42.14 -30.41
N GLU A 781 -20.35 -41.83 -31.70
CA GLU A 781 -20.51 -42.80 -32.79
C GLU A 781 -19.16 -43.38 -33.24
N LYS A 782 -18.16 -42.51 -33.43
CA LYS A 782 -16.83 -42.83 -33.95
C LYS A 782 -15.81 -41.75 -33.60
N TYR A 783 -14.55 -41.98 -33.96
CA TYR A 783 -13.44 -41.05 -33.75
C TYR A 783 -12.79 -40.66 -35.07
N TYR A 784 -12.40 -39.39 -35.19
CA TYR A 784 -11.51 -38.93 -36.24
C TYR A 784 -10.21 -38.38 -35.65
N TYR A 785 -9.14 -38.57 -36.41
CA TYR A 785 -7.81 -38.13 -36.05
C TYR A 785 -7.28 -37.20 -37.12
N TYR A 786 -6.66 -36.11 -36.68
CA TYR A 786 -6.06 -35.12 -37.56
C TYR A 786 -4.61 -34.90 -37.17
N LYS A 787 -3.72 -34.80 -38.16
CA LYS A 787 -2.32 -34.43 -37.97
C LYS A 787 -2.13 -32.95 -38.24
N LEU A 788 -1.21 -32.31 -37.53
CA LEU A 788 -0.73 -30.97 -37.82
C LEU A 788 0.68 -30.75 -37.28
N TYR A 789 1.36 -29.74 -37.80
CA TYR A 789 2.59 -29.21 -37.22
C TYR A 789 2.30 -27.83 -36.62
N PHE A 790 2.54 -27.67 -35.32
CA PHE A 790 2.23 -26.44 -34.59
C PHE A 790 3.28 -26.18 -33.52
N LYS A 791 3.79 -24.93 -33.45
CA LYS A 791 4.81 -24.49 -32.49
C LYS A 791 6.02 -25.44 -32.37
N GLY A 792 6.53 -25.94 -33.49
CA GLY A 792 7.70 -26.81 -33.50
C GLY A 792 7.43 -28.30 -33.28
N VAL A 793 6.17 -28.68 -33.01
CA VAL A 793 5.80 -30.05 -32.61
C VAL A 793 4.79 -30.64 -33.57
N ASN A 794 4.95 -31.93 -33.90
CA ASN A 794 3.95 -32.70 -34.62
C ASN A 794 2.85 -33.13 -33.65
N LEU A 795 1.62 -32.71 -33.91
CA LEU A 795 0.47 -32.97 -33.05
C LEU A 795 -0.57 -33.83 -33.77
N ARG A 796 -1.31 -34.61 -32.98
CA ARG A 796 -2.53 -35.30 -33.38
C ARG A 796 -3.71 -34.74 -32.59
N LEU A 797 -4.65 -34.10 -33.27
CA LEU A 797 -5.93 -33.70 -32.71
C LEU A 797 -6.89 -34.90 -32.81
N ASN A 798 -7.47 -35.30 -31.68
CA ASN A 798 -8.48 -36.35 -31.63
C ASN A 798 -9.87 -35.73 -31.44
N THR A 799 -10.80 -36.09 -32.30
CA THR A 799 -12.21 -35.70 -32.20
C THR A 799 -13.11 -36.92 -32.00
N GLU A 800 -14.23 -36.71 -31.31
CA GLU A 800 -15.32 -37.67 -31.21
C GLU A 800 -16.53 -37.13 -31.99
N VAL A 801 -17.22 -38.00 -32.73
CA VAL A 801 -18.40 -37.62 -33.51
C VAL A 801 -19.66 -37.89 -32.70
N ILE A 802 -20.49 -36.86 -32.52
CA ILE A 802 -21.79 -36.94 -31.84
C ILE A 802 -22.83 -36.23 -32.71
N ASN A 803 -23.87 -36.95 -33.15
CA ASN A 803 -24.94 -36.43 -33.99
C ASN A 803 -24.42 -35.70 -35.24
N GLY A 804 -23.41 -36.26 -35.91
CA GLY A 804 -22.80 -35.67 -37.10
C GLY A 804 -21.91 -34.43 -36.84
N VAL A 805 -21.61 -34.07 -35.59
CA VAL A 805 -20.72 -32.95 -35.24
C VAL A 805 -19.46 -33.48 -34.56
N GLU A 806 -18.30 -32.96 -34.96
CA GLU A 806 -17.01 -33.32 -34.37
C GLU A 806 -16.70 -32.49 -33.13
N GLN A 807 -16.38 -33.15 -32.01
CA GLN A 807 -15.98 -32.50 -30.77
C GLN A 807 -14.52 -32.86 -30.44
N PRO A 808 -13.60 -31.90 -30.39
CA PRO A 808 -12.24 -32.12 -29.91
C PRO A 808 -12.24 -32.60 -28.45
N TYR A 809 -11.44 -33.63 -28.14
CA TYR A 809 -11.31 -34.10 -26.75
C TYR A 809 -9.87 -34.31 -26.28
N ALA A 810 -8.92 -34.50 -27.19
CA ALA A 810 -7.51 -34.69 -26.84
C ALA A 810 -6.58 -34.14 -27.93
N ILE A 811 -5.39 -33.72 -27.51
CA ILE A 811 -4.26 -33.40 -28.38
C ILE A 811 -3.11 -34.29 -27.93
N ASN A 812 -2.45 -34.99 -28.84
CA ASN A 812 -1.30 -35.85 -28.53
C ASN A 812 -0.08 -35.41 -29.33
N ILE A 813 1.11 -35.54 -28.77
CA ILE A 813 2.36 -35.39 -29.52
C ILE A 813 2.58 -36.64 -30.37
N ILE A 814 2.87 -36.46 -31.65
CA ILE A 814 3.32 -37.53 -32.55
C ILE A 814 4.84 -37.52 -32.52
N ILE A 815 5.43 -38.41 -31.71
CA ILE A 815 6.86 -38.70 -31.78
C ILE A 815 7.07 -39.50 -33.07
N LYS A 816 7.83 -38.96 -34.03
CA LYS A 816 8.31 -39.79 -35.15
C LYS A 816 9.13 -40.92 -34.52
N LYS A 817 8.65 -42.15 -34.61
CA LYS A 817 9.53 -43.32 -34.57
C LYS A 817 10.30 -43.39 -35.88
#